data_AF-A0A8T4QXK7-F1
#
_entry.id   AF-A0A8T4QXK7-F1
#
_cell.length_a   1.000
_cell.length_b   1.000
_cell.length_c   1.000
_cell.angle_alpha   90.00
_cell.angle_beta   90.00
_cell.angle_gamma   90.00
#
_symmetry.space_group_name_H-M   'P 1'
#
loop_
_entity.id
_entity.type
_entity.pdbx_description
1 polymer ?
#
loop_
_entity_poly.entity_id
_entity_poly.type
_entity_poly.pdbx_seq_one_letter_code
_entity_poly.pdbx_strand_id
1 'polypeptide(L)'
;MDTKREFTPKQKILITLYKGVQYAWYKTFSFKSWVKVVSSSVYFHIILLATVLFGIHKLLSLFHIAFSTEAVSNIALTLAGVIGASIAIIFSFSTFILQSTADLFSTRFLNEYIEDTREKVFFWLLVFFTVLALLVPYLFKIYQLDILLGILLLSFYLIFVLYKTLRHRINPETTLEKIKDDGIRALQKANRFFKIHAYVQNKIFAYKKAESELSMDIQYRSQPGWNIKILGSIKYLYEIGLRLLAKNEINSFNYSIKCIHDIYLKHLSLRNGNLIRTPASLFGGYVVDDQNFTNTVLEYLQSTAERIVQEKRKENIYYLLKIYESLIKNTLHITYADITSSSHKGNPILSIVLSYYGGFIEKLIESQENDWIWESVKSISTVSSEILEITDDYFEYDQISKLLGRITIACVATQKEAFVTELLKAYFNQIRISWNRYESNEILWRHIFEELKKAVLLCSVIESGKSLSMAGSFIGFHEWQVRVVNWIFNLEDGQQQKEYLEKFISFLERWSDFLIGLARDVGLNHQQLGLPIIQSVDNNLRVIEGIKSKFKELELDKLHQKQSSVLSWYFEKTEKVEDSFLFNLEQVLEILLREINYGLKSGLDVERQIKLYIRLIEQHFEMATLGHGYNHPRITVKLVHLGLLMNKYKKEAEETLIVAKIDELNKRYLALNSEFFELKKKEKNLMGPDEFQLCKEIHDLKNDILSPNRGLLTGVRFISSEEITETEWESFVAKIKYCERIEYITTVF
;
A
#
# COMPACT_ATOMS: atom_id res chain seq x y z
N MET A 1 -42.48 20.76 -12.28
CA MET A 1 -43.09 22.07 -12.60
C MET A 1 -42.57 22.52 -13.96
N ASP A 2 -43.43 22.41 -14.96
CA ASP A 2 -43.24 22.96 -16.30
C ASP A 2 -43.17 24.50 -16.24
N THR A 3 -42.02 25.06 -16.60
CA THR A 3 -41.97 26.42 -17.17
C THR A 3 -41.17 26.31 -18.47
N LYS A 4 -41.87 26.38 -19.61
CA LYS A 4 -41.23 26.58 -20.91
C LYS A 4 -40.47 27.91 -20.86
N ARG A 5 -39.16 27.87 -20.57
CA ARG A 5 -38.28 29.02 -20.79
C ARG A 5 -38.28 29.33 -22.28
N GLU A 6 -38.90 30.42 -22.68
CA GLU A 6 -38.79 30.90 -24.06
C GLU A 6 -37.35 31.34 -24.34
N PHE A 7 -36.71 30.67 -25.29
CA PHE A 7 -35.37 31.03 -25.74
C PHE A 7 -35.35 32.43 -26.32
N THR A 8 -34.41 33.26 -25.87
CA THR A 8 -34.16 34.58 -26.46
C THR A 8 -33.79 34.46 -27.94
N PRO A 9 -33.96 35.52 -28.75
CA PRO A 9 -33.60 35.50 -30.18
C PRO A 9 -32.13 35.10 -30.42
N LYS A 10 -31.21 35.55 -29.56
CA LYS A 10 -29.78 35.16 -29.60
C LYS A 10 -29.59 33.66 -29.34
N GLN A 11 -30.33 33.09 -28.39
CA GLN A 11 -30.29 31.64 -28.08
C GLN A 11 -30.87 30.81 -29.23
N LYS A 12 -31.96 31.26 -29.85
CA LYS A 12 -32.55 30.62 -31.04
C LYS A 12 -31.56 30.59 -32.20
N ILE A 13 -30.86 31.69 -32.49
CA ILE A 13 -29.82 31.77 -33.52
C ILE A 13 -28.66 30.81 -33.23
N LEU A 14 -28.18 30.78 -31.98
CA LEU A 14 -27.10 29.87 -31.56
C LEU A 14 -27.52 28.39 -31.64
N ILE A 15 -28.76 28.03 -31.28
CA ILE A 15 -29.29 26.66 -31.44
C ILE A 15 -29.36 26.27 -32.92
N THR A 16 -29.80 27.17 -33.79
CA THR A 16 -29.87 26.93 -35.24
C THR A 16 -28.47 26.76 -35.84
N LEU A 17 -27.52 27.61 -35.45
CA LEU A 17 -26.10 27.46 -35.83
C LEU A 17 -25.51 26.15 -35.32
N TYR A 18 -25.80 25.79 -34.07
CA TYR A 18 -25.33 24.54 -33.47
C TYR A 18 -25.88 23.31 -34.19
N LYS A 19 -27.19 23.28 -34.48
CA LYS A 19 -27.81 22.22 -35.30
C LYS A 19 -27.22 22.19 -36.71
N GLY A 20 -26.96 23.36 -37.30
CA GLY A 20 -26.30 23.50 -38.60
C GLY A 20 -24.87 22.94 -38.59
N VAL A 21 -24.08 23.21 -37.55
CA VAL A 21 -22.72 22.68 -37.37
C VAL A 21 -22.76 21.17 -37.14
N GLN A 22 -23.66 20.65 -36.30
CA GLN A 22 -23.83 19.20 -36.09
C GLN A 22 -24.23 18.49 -37.39
N TYR A 23 -25.18 19.06 -38.13
CA TYR A 23 -25.61 18.52 -39.43
C TYR A 23 -24.48 18.57 -40.46
N ALA A 24 -23.75 19.68 -40.55
CA ALA A 24 -22.58 19.80 -41.42
C ALA A 24 -21.49 18.79 -41.04
N TRP A 25 -21.24 18.55 -39.75
CA TRP A 25 -20.26 17.57 -39.28
C TRP A 25 -20.66 16.14 -39.62
N TYR A 26 -21.94 15.78 -39.42
CA TYR A 26 -22.49 14.48 -39.84
C TYR A 26 -22.36 14.30 -41.36
N LYS A 27 -22.67 15.35 -42.13
CA LYS A 27 -22.48 15.36 -43.59
C LYS A 27 -21.00 15.28 -43.99
N THR A 28 -20.10 15.88 -43.23
CA THR A 28 -18.64 15.83 -43.48
C THR A 28 -18.07 14.46 -43.12
N PHE A 29 -18.62 13.78 -42.12
CA PHE A 29 -18.28 12.40 -41.79
C PHE A 29 -18.77 11.43 -42.88
N SER A 30 -20.01 11.60 -43.35
CA SER A 30 -20.55 10.88 -44.52
C SER A 30 -19.76 11.17 -45.80
N PHE A 31 -19.36 12.42 -46.03
CA PHE A 31 -18.52 12.81 -47.16
C PHE A 31 -17.10 12.27 -47.05
N LYS A 32 -16.46 12.25 -45.86
CA LYS A 32 -15.16 11.60 -45.66
C LYS A 32 -15.24 10.09 -45.83
N SER A 33 -16.31 9.45 -45.38
CA SER A 33 -16.58 8.03 -45.63
C SER A 33 -16.69 7.77 -47.14
N TRP A 34 -17.48 8.58 -47.85
CA TRP A 34 -17.63 8.50 -49.29
C TRP A 34 -16.33 8.79 -50.04
N VAL A 35 -15.55 9.81 -49.64
CA VAL A 35 -14.22 10.11 -50.19
C VAL A 35 -13.26 8.97 -49.90
N LYS A 36 -13.34 8.29 -48.74
CA LYS A 36 -12.50 7.12 -48.44
C LYS A 36 -12.85 5.92 -49.33
N VAL A 37 -14.14 5.73 -49.63
CA VAL A 37 -14.63 4.73 -50.59
C VAL A 37 -14.20 5.08 -52.03
N VAL A 38 -14.31 6.34 -52.43
CA VAL A 38 -13.92 6.83 -53.75
C VAL A 38 -12.40 6.85 -53.92
N SER A 39 -11.64 7.26 -52.91
CA SER A 39 -10.18 7.21 -52.91
C SER A 39 -9.64 5.79 -52.78
N SER A 40 -10.46 4.82 -52.36
CA SER A 40 -10.13 3.39 -52.41
C SER A 40 -10.55 2.72 -53.72
N SER A 41 -11.30 3.43 -54.56
CA SER A 41 -11.74 2.94 -55.86
C SER A 41 -10.59 2.98 -56.87
N VAL A 42 -10.44 1.89 -57.61
CA VAL A 42 -9.47 1.75 -58.71
C VAL A 42 -9.64 2.87 -59.74
N TYR A 43 -10.87 3.34 -59.96
CA TYR A 43 -11.20 4.39 -60.94
C TYR A 43 -10.60 5.77 -60.60
N PHE A 44 -10.52 6.14 -59.31
CA PHE A 44 -9.93 7.43 -58.90
C PHE A 44 -8.43 7.48 -59.25
N HIS A 45 -7.75 6.35 -59.06
CA HIS A 45 -6.32 6.22 -59.38
C HIS A 45 -6.08 6.23 -60.90
N ILE A 46 -6.96 5.62 -61.69
CA ILE A 46 -6.91 5.66 -63.16
C ILE A 46 -7.10 7.10 -63.70
N ILE A 47 -7.97 7.90 -63.09
CA ILE A 47 -8.20 9.29 -63.51
C ILE A 47 -7.03 10.20 -63.11
N LEU A 48 -6.53 10.08 -61.88
CA LEU A 48 -5.32 10.79 -61.43
C LEU A 48 -4.13 10.45 -62.34
N LEU A 49 -3.98 9.17 -62.69
CA LEU A 49 -3.00 8.65 -63.61
C LEU A 49 -3.09 9.31 -65.00
N ALA A 50 -4.28 9.35 -65.61
CA ALA A 50 -4.48 9.99 -66.91
C ALA A 50 -4.11 11.49 -66.87
N THR A 51 -4.41 12.16 -65.76
CA THR A 51 -4.14 13.60 -65.58
C THR A 51 -2.65 13.89 -65.41
N VAL A 52 -1.94 13.05 -64.65
CA VAL A 52 -0.48 13.15 -64.45
C VAL A 52 0.28 12.82 -65.74
N LEU A 53 -0.14 11.78 -66.48
CA LEU A 53 0.42 11.43 -67.78
C LEU A 53 0.25 12.57 -68.78
N PHE A 54 -0.91 13.23 -68.79
CA PHE A 54 -1.15 14.40 -69.63
C PHE A 54 -0.25 15.60 -69.25
N GLY A 55 -0.07 15.85 -67.95
CA GLY A 55 0.82 16.92 -67.45
C GLY A 55 2.29 16.69 -67.78
N ILE A 56 2.79 15.47 -67.59
CA ILE A 56 4.18 15.07 -67.89
C ILE A 56 4.43 15.11 -69.40
N HIS A 57 3.47 14.66 -70.22
CA HIS A 57 3.54 14.74 -71.68
C HIS A 57 3.69 16.20 -72.16
N LYS A 58 2.96 17.14 -71.55
CA LYS A 58 3.05 18.57 -71.89
C LYS A 58 4.35 19.25 -71.44
N LEU A 59 4.97 18.77 -70.37
CA LEU A 59 6.17 19.38 -69.79
C LEU A 59 7.46 18.89 -70.47
N LEU A 60 7.44 17.65 -70.96
CA LEU A 60 8.57 17.01 -71.64
C LEU A 60 8.66 17.34 -73.14
N SER A 61 7.61 17.91 -73.75
CA SER A 61 7.64 18.37 -75.15
C SER A 61 8.54 19.60 -75.39
N LEU A 62 9.23 20.10 -74.37
CA LEU A 62 10.01 21.35 -74.41
C LEU A 62 11.52 21.15 -74.61
N PHE A 63 12.07 19.93 -74.53
CA PHE A 63 13.52 19.71 -74.59
C PHE A 63 13.84 18.48 -75.48
N HIS A 64 14.80 18.60 -76.42
CA HIS A 64 15.08 17.59 -77.46
C HIS A 64 16.52 17.04 -77.40
N ILE A 65 16.74 15.78 -76.98
CA ILE A 65 18.02 15.03 -77.12
C ILE A 65 17.76 13.51 -77.29
N ALA A 66 18.35 12.85 -78.30
CA ALA A 66 18.02 11.46 -78.69
C ALA A 66 19.12 10.41 -78.38
N PHE A 67 18.69 9.19 -78.02
CA PHE A 67 19.51 7.98 -77.79
C PHE A 67 19.03 6.81 -78.67
N SER A 68 19.81 5.72 -78.79
CA SER A 68 19.47 4.53 -79.60
C SER A 68 18.37 3.65 -78.95
N THR A 69 17.42 3.20 -79.75
CA THR A 69 16.15 2.58 -79.30
C THR A 69 16.29 1.17 -78.71
N GLU A 70 17.24 0.36 -79.19
CA GLU A 70 17.41 -1.03 -78.75
C GLU A 70 18.01 -1.16 -77.34
N ALA A 71 19.04 -0.37 -77.05
CA ALA A 71 19.67 -0.33 -75.73
C ALA A 71 18.68 0.15 -74.65
N VAL A 72 17.85 1.14 -74.98
CA VAL A 72 16.84 1.66 -74.05
C VAL A 72 15.72 0.65 -73.79
N SER A 73 15.27 -0.07 -74.81
CA SER A 73 14.24 -1.11 -74.64
C SER A 73 14.70 -2.23 -73.69
N ASN A 74 15.95 -2.67 -73.82
CA ASN A 74 16.55 -3.67 -72.92
C ASN A 74 16.71 -3.14 -71.49
N ILE A 75 17.12 -1.88 -71.32
CA ILE A 75 17.20 -1.23 -69.99
C ILE A 75 15.81 -1.13 -69.35
N ALA A 76 14.79 -0.74 -70.11
CA ALA A 76 13.41 -0.65 -69.63
C ALA A 76 12.84 -2.01 -69.19
N LEU A 77 13.11 -3.07 -69.96
CA LEU A 77 12.65 -4.42 -69.65
C LEU A 77 13.37 -4.99 -68.42
N THR A 78 14.67 -4.75 -68.31
CA THR A 78 15.47 -5.10 -67.13
C THR A 78 14.98 -4.34 -65.90
N LEU A 79 14.71 -3.04 -66.05
CA LEU A 79 14.20 -2.19 -64.98
C LEU A 79 12.84 -2.67 -64.47
N ALA A 80 11.90 -2.93 -65.38
CA ALA A 80 10.59 -3.47 -65.04
C ALA A 80 10.71 -4.84 -64.36
N GLY A 81 11.64 -5.69 -64.83
CA GLY A 81 11.96 -6.96 -64.19
C GLY A 81 12.50 -6.81 -62.76
N VAL A 82 13.42 -5.87 -62.52
CA VAL A 82 13.98 -5.59 -61.18
C VAL A 82 12.92 -5.04 -60.23
N ILE A 83 12.08 -4.10 -60.69
CA ILE A 83 10.97 -3.55 -59.89
C ILE A 83 9.96 -4.66 -59.59
N GLY A 84 9.55 -5.45 -60.59
CA GLY A 84 8.61 -6.56 -60.45
C GLY A 84 9.12 -7.66 -59.49
N ALA A 85 10.37 -8.07 -59.63
CA ALA A 85 11.01 -9.03 -58.72
C ALA A 85 11.09 -8.49 -57.28
N SER A 86 11.42 -7.21 -57.11
CA SER A 86 11.48 -6.57 -55.79
C SER A 86 10.10 -6.48 -55.12
N ILE A 87 9.03 -6.21 -55.90
CA ILE A 87 7.65 -6.26 -55.42
C ILE A 87 7.30 -7.67 -54.97
N ALA A 88 7.63 -8.70 -55.76
CA ALA A 88 7.35 -10.09 -55.42
C ALA A 88 8.06 -10.54 -54.13
N ILE A 89 9.31 -10.14 -53.94
CA ILE A 89 10.08 -10.40 -52.71
C ILE A 89 9.41 -9.72 -51.52
N ILE A 90 9.08 -8.43 -51.60
CA ILE A 90 8.41 -7.72 -50.51
C ILE A 90 7.04 -8.32 -50.22
N PHE A 91 6.29 -8.72 -51.24
CA PHE A 91 4.97 -9.33 -51.05
C PHE A 91 5.06 -10.72 -50.40
N SER A 92 6.07 -11.50 -50.76
CA SER A 92 6.35 -12.79 -50.12
C SER A 92 6.75 -12.60 -48.65
N PHE A 93 7.63 -11.63 -48.35
CA PHE A 93 7.93 -11.25 -46.97
C PHE A 93 6.71 -10.73 -46.22
N SER A 94 5.90 -9.88 -46.84
CA SER A 94 4.66 -9.35 -46.25
C SER A 94 3.68 -10.47 -45.92
N THR A 95 3.53 -11.46 -46.81
CA THR A 95 2.66 -12.62 -46.60
C THR A 95 3.17 -13.49 -45.46
N PHE A 96 4.48 -13.76 -45.41
CA PHE A 96 5.10 -14.49 -44.31
C PHE A 96 4.93 -13.74 -42.97
N ILE A 97 5.13 -12.42 -42.98
CA ILE A 97 4.91 -11.55 -41.84
C ILE A 97 3.46 -11.60 -41.41
N LEU A 98 2.50 -11.47 -42.34
CA LEU A 98 1.06 -11.54 -42.11
C LEU A 98 0.64 -12.87 -41.51
N GLN A 99 1.24 -13.98 -41.95
CA GLN A 99 1.02 -15.30 -41.35
C GLN A 99 1.56 -15.36 -39.91
N SER A 100 2.81 -14.92 -39.69
CA SER A 100 3.43 -14.85 -38.36
C SER A 100 2.68 -13.91 -37.39
N THR A 101 2.12 -12.81 -37.92
CA THR A 101 1.34 -11.84 -37.16
C THR A 101 -0.12 -12.25 -36.99
N ALA A 102 -0.71 -13.06 -37.87
CA ALA A 102 -2.03 -13.67 -37.66
C ALA A 102 -2.04 -14.59 -36.42
N ASP A 103 -0.92 -15.26 -36.15
CA ASP A 103 -0.76 -16.05 -34.92
C ASP A 103 -0.76 -15.15 -33.67
N LEU A 104 -0.27 -13.90 -33.79
CA LEU A 104 -0.18 -12.93 -32.69
C LEU A 104 -1.44 -12.05 -32.54
N PHE A 105 -2.17 -11.74 -33.62
CA PHE A 105 -3.27 -10.77 -33.62
C PHE A 105 -4.64 -11.41 -33.82
N SER A 106 -5.68 -10.87 -33.17
CA SER A 106 -7.04 -11.32 -33.42
C SER A 106 -7.44 -11.10 -34.89
N THR A 107 -8.23 -12.03 -35.44
CA THR A 107 -8.65 -12.05 -36.85
C THR A 107 -9.28 -10.72 -37.26
N ARG A 108 -9.93 -10.03 -36.32
CA ARG A 108 -10.55 -8.72 -36.52
C ARG A 108 -9.54 -7.57 -36.57
N PHE A 109 -8.56 -7.53 -35.65
CA PHE A 109 -7.48 -6.55 -35.71
C PHE A 109 -6.63 -6.75 -36.97
N LEU A 110 -6.34 -8.02 -37.32
CA LEU A 110 -5.63 -8.36 -38.54
C LEU A 110 -6.34 -7.82 -39.79
N ASN A 111 -7.67 -7.88 -39.86
CA ASN A 111 -8.42 -7.28 -40.97
C ASN A 111 -8.30 -5.76 -41.02
N GLU A 112 -8.44 -5.06 -39.88
CA GLU A 112 -8.20 -3.59 -39.83
C GLU A 112 -6.74 -3.22 -40.13
N TYR A 113 -5.81 -4.12 -39.82
CA TYR A 113 -4.37 -3.98 -40.03
C TYR A 113 -3.97 -4.21 -41.51
N ILE A 114 -4.57 -5.20 -42.18
CA ILE A 114 -4.40 -5.49 -43.62
C ILE A 114 -5.04 -4.40 -44.50
N GLU A 115 -6.11 -3.76 -44.03
CA GLU A 115 -6.84 -2.74 -44.81
C GLU A 115 -6.19 -1.35 -44.84
N ASP A 116 -4.91 -1.22 -44.48
CA ASP A 116 -4.23 0.08 -44.55
C ASP A 116 -4.17 0.62 -45.99
N THR A 117 -5.01 1.62 -46.24
CA THR A 117 -5.11 2.34 -47.52
C THR A 117 -3.76 2.85 -48.03
N ARG A 118 -2.81 3.16 -47.14
CA ARG A 118 -1.50 3.67 -47.53
C ARG A 118 -0.63 2.59 -48.19
N GLU A 119 -0.69 1.35 -47.72
CA GLU A 119 0.05 0.23 -48.30
C GLU A 119 -0.52 -0.16 -49.66
N LYS A 120 -1.86 -0.16 -49.79
CA LYS A 120 -2.54 -0.37 -51.07
C LYS A 120 -2.13 0.71 -52.09
N VAL A 121 -2.07 1.98 -51.69
CA VAL A 121 -1.62 3.09 -52.55
C VAL A 121 -0.15 2.90 -52.98
N PHE A 122 0.75 2.57 -52.05
CA PHE A 122 2.16 2.33 -52.40
C PHE A 122 2.35 1.13 -53.33
N PHE A 123 1.60 0.05 -53.12
CA PHE A 123 1.61 -1.12 -54.00
C PHE A 123 1.15 -0.75 -55.42
N TRP A 124 0.02 -0.05 -55.56
CA TRP A 124 -0.47 0.38 -56.86
C TRP A 124 0.46 1.38 -57.56
N LEU A 125 1.13 2.26 -56.81
CA LEU A 125 2.17 3.16 -57.35
C LEU A 125 3.37 2.38 -57.90
N LEU A 126 3.79 1.31 -57.22
CA LEU A 126 4.88 0.46 -57.68
C LEU A 126 4.50 -0.33 -58.94
N VAL A 127 3.30 -0.93 -58.97
CA VAL A 127 2.76 -1.57 -60.19
C VAL A 127 2.68 -0.56 -61.33
N PHE A 128 2.23 0.66 -61.04
CA PHE A 128 2.21 1.75 -62.00
C PHE A 128 3.61 2.05 -62.55
N PHE A 129 4.64 2.16 -61.71
CA PHE A 129 6.01 2.39 -62.16
C PHE A 129 6.57 1.24 -62.99
N THR A 130 6.19 -0.01 -62.70
CA THR A 130 6.56 -1.16 -63.54
C THR A 130 5.95 -1.05 -64.94
N VAL A 131 4.65 -0.74 -65.03
CA VAL A 131 3.96 -0.56 -66.33
C VAL A 131 4.51 0.65 -67.07
N LEU A 132 4.75 1.76 -66.37
CA LEU A 132 5.32 2.97 -66.95
C LEU A 132 6.72 2.69 -67.50
N ALA A 133 7.59 1.99 -66.77
CA ALA A 133 8.92 1.61 -67.24
C ALA A 133 8.87 0.84 -68.58
N LEU A 134 7.93 -0.10 -68.73
CA LEU A 134 7.74 -0.85 -69.98
C LEU A 134 7.24 0.00 -71.15
N LEU A 135 6.46 1.05 -70.87
CA LEU A 135 5.89 1.93 -71.88
C LEU A 135 6.83 3.08 -72.28
N VAL A 136 7.82 3.42 -71.46
CA VAL A 136 8.75 4.55 -71.71
C VAL A 136 9.48 4.46 -73.06
N PRO A 137 10.02 3.30 -73.50
CA PRO A 137 10.68 3.18 -74.81
C PRO A 137 9.75 3.50 -76.00
N TYR A 138 8.45 3.26 -75.85
CA TYR A 138 7.45 3.42 -76.90
C TYR A 138 6.81 4.82 -76.90
N LEU A 139 6.63 5.41 -75.71
CA LEU A 139 5.94 6.70 -75.54
C LEU A 139 6.87 7.91 -75.66
N PHE A 140 8.15 7.77 -75.32
CA PHE A 140 9.13 8.85 -75.33
C PHE A 140 10.25 8.50 -76.29
N LYS A 141 10.70 9.45 -77.11
CA LYS A 141 11.84 9.25 -78.05
C LYS A 141 13.15 9.87 -77.54
N ILE A 142 13.08 10.60 -76.44
CA ILE A 142 14.09 11.55 -75.93
C ILE A 142 14.10 11.48 -74.39
N TYR A 143 15.28 11.55 -73.75
CA TYR A 143 15.51 11.38 -72.28
C TYR A 143 14.97 10.08 -71.66
N GLN A 144 14.85 9.03 -72.47
CA GLN A 144 14.33 7.74 -72.01
C GLN A 144 15.12 7.20 -70.80
N LEU A 145 16.44 7.38 -70.80
CA LEU A 145 17.32 6.89 -69.73
C LEU A 145 17.13 7.65 -68.41
N ASP A 146 16.97 8.97 -68.45
CA ASP A 146 16.74 9.79 -67.24
C ASP A 146 15.39 9.49 -66.60
N ILE A 147 14.35 9.27 -67.41
CA ILE A 147 13.01 8.87 -66.94
C ILE A 147 13.08 7.48 -66.31
N LEU A 148 13.75 6.52 -66.95
CA LEU A 148 13.94 5.15 -66.41
C LEU A 148 14.73 5.18 -65.11
N LEU A 149 15.78 5.99 -65.00
CA LEU A 149 16.57 6.15 -63.77
C LEU A 149 15.74 6.80 -62.65
N GLY A 150 14.93 7.81 -62.98
CA GLY A 150 14.00 8.43 -62.03
C GLY A 150 12.94 7.45 -61.50
N ILE A 151 12.36 6.64 -62.40
CA ILE A 151 11.43 5.57 -62.02
C ILE A 151 12.12 4.55 -61.10
N LEU A 152 13.36 4.17 -61.39
CA LEU A 152 14.13 3.25 -60.57
C LEU A 152 14.34 3.78 -59.15
N LEU A 153 14.86 5.00 -59.02
CA LEU A 153 15.17 5.62 -57.74
C LEU A 153 13.91 5.81 -56.89
N LEU A 154 12.82 6.27 -57.51
CA LEU A 154 11.54 6.44 -56.82
C LEU A 154 10.93 5.10 -56.40
N SER A 155 11.06 4.07 -57.25
CA SER A 155 10.63 2.71 -56.91
C SER A 155 11.43 2.14 -55.74
N PHE A 156 12.76 2.28 -55.74
CA PHE A 156 13.60 1.85 -54.61
C PHE A 156 13.28 2.61 -53.33
N TYR A 157 13.01 3.92 -53.41
CA TYR A 157 12.59 4.69 -52.24
C TYR A 157 11.24 4.18 -51.68
N LEU A 158 10.25 3.94 -52.54
CA LEU A 158 8.95 3.40 -52.13
C LEU A 158 9.08 1.99 -51.55
N ILE A 159 9.89 1.13 -52.17
CA ILE A 159 10.24 -0.22 -51.68
C ILE A 159 10.89 -0.13 -50.29
N PHE A 160 11.86 0.79 -50.11
CA PHE A 160 12.51 1.01 -48.82
C PHE A 160 11.51 1.49 -47.74
N VAL A 161 10.62 2.43 -48.08
CA VAL A 161 9.57 2.91 -47.18
C VAL A 161 8.59 1.79 -46.83
N LEU A 162 8.19 0.97 -47.79
CA LEU A 162 7.30 -0.17 -47.59
C LEU A 162 7.95 -1.22 -46.69
N TYR A 163 9.21 -1.59 -46.97
CA TYR A 163 10.00 -2.51 -46.14
C TYR A 163 10.19 -1.98 -44.71
N LYS A 164 10.56 -0.70 -44.54
CA LYS A 164 10.71 -0.08 -43.22
C LYS A 164 9.38 -0.10 -42.45
N THR A 165 8.27 0.18 -43.14
CA THR A 165 6.93 0.19 -42.55
C THR A 165 6.49 -1.21 -42.13
N LEU A 166 6.72 -2.22 -42.97
CA LEU A 166 6.46 -3.62 -42.68
C LEU A 166 7.33 -4.12 -41.51
N ARG A 167 8.63 -3.80 -41.49
CA ARG A 167 9.55 -4.20 -40.41
C ARG A 167 9.19 -3.59 -39.06
N HIS A 168 8.81 -2.31 -39.04
CA HIS A 168 8.34 -1.65 -37.81
C HIS A 168 7.02 -2.23 -37.31
N ARG A 169 6.28 -2.94 -38.15
CA ARG A 169 4.98 -3.56 -37.90
C ARG A 169 5.08 -5.00 -37.37
N ILE A 170 6.22 -5.66 -37.58
CA ILE A 170 6.51 -7.02 -37.08
C ILE A 170 6.71 -7.03 -35.56
N ASN A 171 7.29 -5.98 -34.99
CA ASN A 171 7.55 -5.94 -33.56
C ASN A 171 6.20 -5.82 -32.80
N PRO A 172 5.87 -6.76 -31.89
CA PRO A 172 4.64 -6.69 -31.13
C PRO A 172 4.58 -5.41 -30.28
N GLU A 173 5.69 -4.94 -29.72
CA GLU A 173 5.75 -3.74 -28.87
C GLU A 173 5.38 -2.46 -29.63
N THR A 174 5.90 -2.29 -30.85
CA THR A 174 5.56 -1.13 -31.69
C THR A 174 4.10 -1.16 -32.14
N THR A 175 3.53 -2.35 -32.31
CA THR A 175 2.12 -2.51 -32.62
C THR A 175 1.24 -2.18 -31.42
N LEU A 176 1.59 -2.69 -30.23
CA LEU A 176 0.93 -2.33 -28.96
C LEU A 176 0.99 -0.82 -28.72
N GLU A 177 2.15 -0.20 -28.96
CA GLU A 177 2.33 1.25 -28.85
C GLU A 177 1.44 2.02 -29.81
N LYS A 178 1.36 1.58 -31.08
CA LYS A 178 0.47 2.20 -32.06
C LYS A 178 -1.00 2.09 -31.65
N ILE A 179 -1.45 0.94 -31.14
CA ILE A 179 -2.83 0.75 -30.65
C ILE A 179 -3.11 1.68 -29.47
N LYS A 180 -2.15 1.79 -28.52
CA LYS A 180 -2.20 2.72 -27.39
C LYS A 180 -2.35 4.16 -27.88
N ASP A 181 -1.49 4.60 -28.78
CA ASP A 181 -1.50 5.96 -29.33
C ASP A 181 -2.79 6.26 -30.11
N ASP A 182 -3.31 5.29 -30.86
CA ASP A 182 -4.59 5.42 -31.55
C ASP A 182 -5.77 5.55 -30.57
N GLY A 183 -5.76 4.78 -29.48
CA GLY A 183 -6.71 4.88 -28.38
C GLY A 183 -6.65 6.25 -27.67
N ILE A 184 -5.45 6.71 -27.31
CA ILE A 184 -5.22 8.02 -26.68
C ILE A 184 -5.64 9.16 -27.62
N ARG A 185 -5.29 9.10 -28.90
CA ARG A 185 -5.71 10.11 -29.89
C ARG A 185 -7.23 10.12 -30.05
N ALA A 186 -7.89 8.97 -30.03
CA ALA A 186 -9.35 8.89 -30.06
C ALA A 186 -9.98 9.53 -28.81
N LEU A 187 -9.45 9.22 -27.61
CA LEU A 187 -9.86 9.84 -26.34
C LEU A 187 -9.72 11.37 -26.37
N GLN A 188 -8.55 11.87 -26.77
CA GLN A 188 -8.29 13.32 -26.84
C GLN A 188 -9.22 14.01 -27.83
N LYS A 189 -9.46 13.38 -28.99
CA LYS A 189 -10.37 13.92 -30.00
C LYS A 189 -11.81 13.98 -29.49
N ALA A 190 -12.29 12.93 -28.83
CA ALA A 190 -13.62 12.91 -28.21
C ALA A 190 -13.74 14.00 -27.14
N ASN A 191 -12.79 14.08 -26.19
CA ASN A 191 -12.81 15.10 -25.14
C ASN A 191 -12.76 16.54 -25.71
N ARG A 192 -11.92 16.80 -26.71
CA ARG A 192 -11.86 18.11 -27.37
C ARG A 192 -13.18 18.48 -28.02
N PHE A 193 -13.83 17.52 -28.68
CA PHE A 193 -15.13 17.71 -29.26
C PHE A 193 -16.18 18.03 -28.18
N PHE A 194 -16.23 17.25 -27.10
CA PHE A 194 -17.14 17.51 -25.99
C PHE A 194 -16.92 18.87 -25.31
N LYS A 195 -15.67 19.31 -25.14
CA LYS A 195 -15.35 20.65 -24.63
C LYS A 195 -15.95 21.77 -25.47
N ILE A 196 -15.87 21.65 -26.79
CA ILE A 196 -16.46 22.65 -27.70
C ILE A 196 -17.99 22.65 -27.56
N HIS A 197 -18.60 21.48 -27.53
CA HIS A 197 -20.04 21.34 -27.42
C HIS A 197 -20.58 21.82 -26.06
N ALA A 198 -19.91 21.49 -24.96
CA ALA A 198 -20.20 21.97 -23.61
C ALA A 198 -20.08 23.49 -23.50
N TYR A 199 -19.04 24.09 -24.10
CA TYR A 199 -18.88 25.54 -24.16
C TYR A 199 -20.02 26.23 -24.91
N VAL A 200 -20.43 25.69 -26.06
CA VAL A 200 -21.56 26.22 -26.83
C VAL A 200 -22.86 26.08 -26.05
N GLN A 201 -23.09 24.92 -25.41
CA GLN A 201 -24.24 24.68 -24.55
C GLN A 201 -24.28 25.70 -23.39
N ASN A 202 -23.18 25.90 -22.66
CA ASN A 202 -23.10 26.87 -21.57
C ASN A 202 -23.43 28.29 -22.02
N LYS A 203 -22.94 28.70 -23.21
CA LYS A 203 -23.27 30.00 -23.80
C LYS A 203 -24.73 30.13 -24.22
N ILE A 204 -25.33 29.06 -24.75
CA ILE A 204 -26.74 29.05 -25.14
C ILE A 204 -27.63 29.15 -23.91
N PHE A 205 -27.43 28.33 -22.90
CA PHE A 205 -28.34 28.26 -21.77
C PHE A 205 -28.04 29.28 -20.67
N ALA A 206 -26.94 30.03 -20.79
CA ALA A 206 -26.46 31.00 -19.80
C ALA A 206 -26.41 30.39 -18.38
N TYR A 207 -25.93 29.14 -18.31
CA TYR A 207 -25.83 28.38 -17.07
C TYR A 207 -24.98 29.12 -16.03
N LYS A 208 -25.40 29.12 -14.77
CA LYS A 208 -24.56 29.60 -13.67
C LYS A 208 -23.28 28.75 -13.60
N LYS A 209 -22.20 29.27 -13.00
CA LYS A 209 -20.88 28.57 -12.91
C LYS A 209 -21.02 27.08 -12.53
N ALA A 210 -21.87 26.79 -11.56
CA ALA A 210 -22.21 25.43 -11.11
C ALA A 210 -22.85 24.53 -12.19
N GLU A 211 -23.82 25.04 -12.95
CA GLU A 211 -24.48 24.31 -14.04
C GLU A 211 -23.57 24.18 -15.28
N SER A 212 -22.59 25.08 -15.39
CA SER A 212 -21.63 25.09 -16.50
C SER A 212 -20.59 23.96 -16.41
N GLU A 213 -20.33 23.45 -15.20
CA GLU A 213 -19.41 22.32 -14.95
C GLU A 213 -20.06 20.97 -15.30
N LEU A 214 -21.39 20.87 -15.24
CA LEU A 214 -22.15 19.67 -15.58
C LEU A 214 -22.31 19.43 -17.10
N SER A 215 -22.07 20.46 -17.94
CA SER A 215 -22.33 20.35 -19.38
C SER A 215 -21.37 19.42 -20.11
N MET A 216 -20.16 19.23 -19.59
CA MET A 216 -19.21 18.25 -20.12
C MET A 216 -19.73 16.82 -19.99
N ASP A 217 -20.24 16.42 -18.81
CA ASP A 217 -20.81 15.09 -18.62
C ASP A 217 -22.05 14.86 -19.51
N ILE A 218 -22.92 15.87 -19.64
CA ILE A 218 -24.08 15.78 -20.54
C ILE A 218 -23.63 15.44 -21.98
N GLN A 219 -22.49 15.98 -22.44
CA GLN A 219 -21.94 15.63 -23.75
C GLN A 219 -21.40 14.19 -23.80
N TYR A 220 -20.75 13.71 -22.74
CA TYR A 220 -20.30 12.32 -22.64
C TYR A 220 -21.47 11.32 -22.65
N ARG A 221 -22.59 11.63 -21.97
CA ARG A 221 -23.79 10.78 -21.94
C ARG A 221 -24.60 10.82 -23.24
N SER A 222 -24.71 11.99 -23.86
CA SER A 222 -25.54 12.17 -25.06
C SER A 222 -24.94 11.57 -26.33
N GLN A 223 -23.67 11.15 -26.32
CA GLN A 223 -22.99 10.56 -27.48
C GLN A 223 -22.40 9.17 -27.19
N PRO A 224 -23.22 8.15 -26.89
CA PRO A 224 -22.77 6.86 -26.36
C PRO A 224 -21.74 6.12 -27.24
N GLY A 225 -21.60 6.46 -28.52
CA GLY A 225 -20.63 5.84 -29.43
C GLY A 225 -19.17 6.29 -29.25
N TRP A 226 -18.88 7.27 -28.40
CA TRP A 226 -17.52 7.82 -28.28
C TRP A 226 -16.50 6.81 -27.72
N ASN A 227 -16.94 5.92 -26.83
CA ASN A 227 -16.09 4.94 -26.17
C ASN A 227 -15.83 3.67 -27.01
N ILE A 228 -16.62 3.40 -28.06
CA ILE A 228 -16.55 2.18 -28.87
C ILE A 228 -15.15 1.95 -29.43
N LYS A 229 -14.56 2.98 -30.04
CA LYS A 229 -13.22 2.86 -30.64
C LYS A 229 -12.14 2.64 -29.58
N ILE A 230 -12.28 3.27 -28.42
CA ILE A 230 -11.30 3.23 -27.34
C ILE A 230 -11.33 1.88 -26.63
N LEU A 231 -12.53 1.40 -26.28
CA LEU A 231 -12.72 0.06 -25.73
C LEU A 231 -12.35 -1.01 -26.74
N GLY A 232 -12.52 -0.75 -28.05
CA GLY A 232 -11.99 -1.60 -29.12
C GLY A 232 -10.45 -1.71 -29.07
N SER A 233 -9.74 -0.58 -28.94
CA SER A 233 -8.29 -0.57 -28.75
C SER A 233 -7.86 -1.34 -27.50
N ILE A 234 -8.55 -1.15 -26.37
CA ILE A 234 -8.26 -1.87 -25.12
C ILE A 234 -8.51 -3.37 -25.29
N LYS A 235 -9.62 -3.76 -25.92
CA LYS A 235 -9.93 -5.16 -26.23
C LYS A 235 -8.85 -5.80 -27.10
N TYR A 236 -8.37 -5.11 -28.13
CA TYR A 236 -7.27 -5.61 -28.96
C TYR A 236 -5.98 -5.79 -28.15
N LEU A 237 -5.61 -4.81 -27.32
CA LEU A 237 -4.44 -4.93 -26.44
C LEU A 237 -4.56 -6.14 -25.50
N TYR A 238 -5.74 -6.39 -24.94
CA TYR A 238 -6.02 -7.55 -24.11
C TYR A 238 -5.91 -8.87 -24.89
N GLU A 239 -6.56 -8.98 -26.06
CA GLU A 239 -6.53 -10.19 -26.89
C GLU A 239 -5.11 -10.54 -27.36
N ILE A 240 -4.33 -9.52 -27.77
CA ILE A 240 -2.93 -9.67 -28.17
C ILE A 240 -2.09 -10.06 -26.94
N GLY A 241 -2.32 -9.40 -25.81
CA GLY A 241 -1.69 -9.72 -24.54
C GLY A 241 -1.85 -11.20 -24.19
N LEU A 242 -3.07 -11.74 -24.17
CA LEU A 242 -3.29 -13.15 -23.85
C LEU A 242 -2.53 -14.12 -24.78
N ARG A 243 -2.37 -13.78 -26.06
CA ARG A 243 -1.58 -14.58 -27.00
C ARG A 243 -0.08 -14.49 -26.72
N LEU A 244 0.42 -13.30 -26.39
CA LEU A 244 1.81 -13.10 -25.96
C LEU A 244 2.12 -13.88 -24.67
N LEU A 245 1.17 -13.90 -23.74
CA LEU A 245 1.25 -14.71 -22.52
C LEU A 245 1.35 -16.21 -22.84
N ALA A 246 0.48 -16.71 -23.73
CA ALA A 246 0.51 -18.11 -24.16
C ALA A 246 1.83 -18.50 -24.87
N LYS A 247 2.51 -17.54 -25.49
CA LYS A 247 3.83 -17.71 -26.12
C LYS A 247 5.02 -17.51 -25.16
N ASN A 248 4.78 -17.26 -23.87
CA ASN A 248 5.80 -16.92 -22.87
C ASN A 248 6.59 -15.63 -23.14
N GLU A 249 6.03 -14.66 -23.87
CA GLU A 249 6.66 -13.36 -24.11
C GLU A 249 6.38 -12.38 -22.95
N ILE A 250 7.06 -12.58 -21.82
CA ILE A 250 6.80 -11.86 -20.55
C ILE A 250 6.84 -10.33 -20.71
N ASN A 251 7.89 -9.79 -21.33
CA ASN A 251 8.08 -8.35 -21.47
C ASN A 251 6.99 -7.71 -22.35
N SER A 252 6.72 -8.31 -23.50
CA SER A 252 5.72 -7.81 -24.45
C SER A 252 4.30 -7.94 -23.89
N PHE A 253 4.02 -9.00 -23.12
CA PHE A 253 2.77 -9.11 -22.37
C PHE A 253 2.63 -8.01 -21.31
N ASN A 254 3.65 -7.78 -20.47
CA ASN A 254 3.63 -6.70 -19.48
C ASN A 254 3.44 -5.33 -20.16
N TYR A 255 4.07 -5.12 -21.32
CA TYR A 255 3.87 -3.91 -22.13
C TYR A 255 2.43 -3.76 -22.63
N SER A 256 1.73 -4.87 -22.95
CA SER A 256 0.31 -4.82 -23.33
C SER A 256 -0.58 -4.35 -22.17
N ILE A 257 -0.35 -4.84 -20.95
CA ILE A 257 -1.06 -4.39 -19.74
C ILE A 257 -0.76 -2.92 -19.48
N LYS A 258 0.51 -2.51 -19.62
CA LYS A 258 0.92 -1.10 -19.51
C LYS A 258 0.16 -0.21 -20.48
N CYS A 259 -0.01 -0.63 -21.73
CA CYS A 259 -0.75 0.12 -22.73
C CYS A 259 -2.22 0.31 -22.33
N ILE A 260 -2.88 -0.74 -21.80
CA ILE A 260 -4.25 -0.65 -21.27
C ILE A 260 -4.32 0.36 -20.12
N HIS A 261 -3.40 0.23 -19.16
CA HIS A 261 -3.25 1.14 -18.03
C HIS A 261 -3.06 2.59 -18.47
N ASP A 262 -2.17 2.87 -19.42
CA ASP A 262 -1.87 4.23 -19.89
C ASP A 262 -3.08 4.87 -20.59
N ILE A 263 -3.85 4.09 -21.36
CA ILE A 263 -5.11 4.56 -21.96
C ILE A 263 -6.11 4.92 -20.87
N TYR A 264 -6.26 4.07 -19.84
CA TYR A 264 -7.20 4.31 -18.75
C TYR A 264 -6.79 5.50 -17.87
N LEU A 265 -5.52 5.62 -17.49
CA LEU A 265 -5.01 6.81 -16.81
C LEU A 265 -5.23 8.07 -17.63
N LYS A 266 -5.02 7.98 -18.96
CA LYS A 266 -5.29 9.13 -19.82
C LYS A 266 -6.77 9.51 -19.81
N HIS A 267 -7.66 8.54 -19.88
CA HIS A 267 -9.10 8.76 -19.74
C HIS A 267 -9.46 9.43 -18.42
N LEU A 268 -9.01 8.89 -17.28
CA LEU A 268 -9.22 9.49 -15.96
C LEU A 268 -8.69 10.93 -15.89
N SER A 269 -7.49 11.20 -16.44
CA SER A 269 -6.91 12.55 -16.47
C SER A 269 -7.75 13.55 -17.28
N LEU A 270 -8.43 13.10 -18.34
CA LEU A 270 -9.25 13.96 -19.19
C LEU A 270 -10.63 14.20 -18.57
N ARG A 271 -11.12 13.24 -17.77
CA ARG A 271 -12.40 13.28 -17.05
C ARG A 271 -12.30 13.92 -15.66
N ASN A 272 -11.10 14.03 -15.07
CA ASN A 272 -10.90 14.66 -13.76
C ASN A 272 -11.57 16.06 -13.71
N GLY A 273 -12.34 16.30 -12.65
CA GLY A 273 -13.14 17.53 -12.46
C GLY A 273 -14.42 17.60 -13.30
N ASN A 274 -14.70 16.58 -14.13
CA ASN A 274 -15.87 16.51 -15.01
C ASN A 274 -16.68 15.21 -14.81
N LEU A 275 -16.35 14.41 -13.79
CA LEU A 275 -17.06 13.19 -13.43
C LEU A 275 -18.21 13.52 -12.49
N ILE A 276 -19.35 12.85 -12.67
CA ILE A 276 -20.53 13.06 -11.82
C ILE A 276 -20.81 11.83 -10.98
N ARG A 277 -20.95 12.06 -9.67
CA ARG A 277 -21.48 11.08 -8.72
C ARG A 277 -22.99 11.26 -8.58
N THR A 278 -23.68 10.13 -8.50
CA THR A 278 -25.12 10.06 -8.29
C THR A 278 -25.39 9.16 -7.09
N PRO A 279 -26.18 9.57 -6.09
CA PRO A 279 -26.49 8.71 -4.96
C PRO A 279 -27.24 7.47 -5.44
N ALA A 280 -26.68 6.30 -5.14
CA ALA A 280 -27.23 4.98 -5.47
C ALA A 280 -28.12 4.43 -4.34
N SER A 281 -27.94 4.92 -3.11
CA SER A 281 -28.76 4.56 -1.96
C SER A 281 -28.95 5.74 -1.01
N LEU A 282 -30.02 5.68 -0.19
CA LEU A 282 -30.25 6.62 0.90
C LEU A 282 -29.16 6.59 1.98
N PHE A 283 -28.33 5.53 2.00
CA PHE A 283 -27.29 5.27 2.99
C PHE A 283 -25.87 5.63 2.51
N GLY A 284 -25.74 6.49 1.49
CA GLY A 284 -24.45 7.10 1.12
C GLY A 284 -23.65 6.37 0.03
N GLY A 285 -24.20 5.35 -0.63
CA GLY A 285 -23.57 4.77 -1.81
C GLY A 285 -23.68 5.72 -3.01
N TYR A 286 -22.62 5.84 -3.82
CA TYR A 286 -22.62 6.64 -5.05
C TYR A 286 -22.28 5.78 -6.27
N VAL A 287 -22.98 6.02 -7.37
CA VAL A 287 -22.68 5.52 -8.72
C VAL A 287 -22.08 6.66 -9.53
N VAL A 288 -21.06 6.35 -10.33
CA VAL A 288 -20.39 7.31 -11.21
C VAL A 288 -20.84 7.11 -12.65
N ASP A 289 -20.99 8.20 -13.38
CA ASP A 289 -21.30 8.23 -14.82
C ASP A 289 -20.35 7.38 -15.69
N ASP A 290 -19.11 7.19 -15.23
CA ASP A 290 -18.05 6.47 -15.92
C ASP A 290 -17.98 4.97 -15.59
N GLN A 291 -18.87 4.46 -14.72
CA GLN A 291 -18.79 3.10 -14.17
C GLN A 291 -18.69 2.01 -15.25
N ASN A 292 -19.42 2.12 -16.36
CA ASN A 292 -19.37 1.14 -17.44
C ASN A 292 -18.00 1.09 -18.14
N PHE A 293 -17.38 2.25 -18.37
CA PHE A 293 -16.05 2.31 -19.00
C PHE A 293 -15.00 1.71 -18.07
N THR A 294 -15.00 2.15 -16.81
CA THR A 294 -14.10 1.65 -15.76
C THR A 294 -14.25 0.15 -15.54
N ASN A 295 -15.47 -0.36 -15.37
CA ASN A 295 -15.71 -1.79 -15.20
C ASN A 295 -15.18 -2.59 -16.38
N THR A 296 -15.47 -2.16 -17.62
CA THR A 296 -14.99 -2.89 -18.81
C THR A 296 -13.47 -3.02 -18.83
N VAL A 297 -12.73 -1.95 -18.47
CA VAL A 297 -11.27 -2.00 -18.40
C VAL A 297 -10.79 -2.92 -17.29
N LEU A 298 -11.39 -2.82 -16.11
CA LEU A 298 -11.01 -3.63 -14.95
C LEU A 298 -11.39 -5.11 -15.10
N GLU A 299 -12.46 -5.44 -15.82
CA GLU A 299 -12.83 -6.80 -16.19
C GLU A 299 -11.76 -7.45 -17.07
N TYR A 300 -11.19 -6.71 -18.03
CA TYR A 300 -10.06 -7.22 -18.82
C TYR A 300 -8.81 -7.44 -17.95
N LEU A 301 -8.51 -6.54 -17.01
CA LEU A 301 -7.41 -6.72 -16.07
C LEU A 301 -7.65 -7.91 -15.12
N GLN A 302 -8.89 -8.10 -14.65
CA GLN A 302 -9.28 -9.22 -13.79
C GLN A 302 -9.21 -10.55 -14.52
N SER A 303 -9.69 -10.61 -15.76
CA SER A 303 -9.55 -11.80 -16.60
C SER A 303 -8.07 -12.11 -16.88
N THR A 304 -7.25 -11.07 -17.04
CA THR A 304 -5.79 -11.23 -17.15
C THR A 304 -5.21 -11.78 -15.85
N ALA A 305 -5.63 -11.26 -14.70
CA ALA A 305 -5.24 -11.71 -13.37
C ALA A 305 -5.55 -13.21 -13.16
N GLU A 306 -6.76 -13.62 -13.50
CA GLU A 306 -7.18 -15.03 -13.46
C GLU A 306 -6.25 -15.93 -14.25
N ARG A 307 -5.91 -15.51 -15.47
CA ARG A 307 -5.08 -16.30 -16.36
C ARG A 307 -3.65 -16.42 -15.85
N ILE A 308 -3.04 -15.33 -15.39
CA ILE A 308 -1.65 -15.35 -14.90
C ILE A 308 -1.51 -16.13 -13.59
N VAL A 309 -2.53 -16.11 -12.72
CA VAL A 309 -2.55 -16.91 -11.48
C VAL A 309 -2.71 -18.39 -11.81
N GLN A 310 -3.65 -18.74 -12.71
CA GLN A 310 -3.86 -20.11 -13.15
C GLN A 310 -2.59 -20.72 -13.79
N GLU A 311 -1.88 -19.93 -14.62
CA GLU A 311 -0.63 -20.35 -15.26
C GLU A 311 0.62 -20.16 -14.37
N LYS A 312 0.46 -19.75 -13.11
CA LYS A 312 1.54 -19.51 -12.12
C LYS A 312 2.66 -18.58 -12.60
N ARG A 313 2.31 -17.47 -13.25
CA ARG A 313 3.26 -16.53 -13.88
C ARG A 313 3.76 -15.45 -12.90
N LYS A 314 4.77 -15.80 -12.10
CA LYS A 314 5.33 -14.96 -11.01
C LYS A 314 5.64 -13.50 -11.41
N GLU A 315 6.44 -13.28 -12.46
CA GLU A 315 6.84 -11.93 -12.88
C GLU A 315 5.64 -11.08 -13.34
N ASN A 316 4.66 -11.70 -13.99
CA ASN A 316 3.46 -11.03 -14.47
C ASN A 316 2.51 -10.65 -13.33
N ILE A 317 2.42 -11.47 -12.28
CA ILE A 317 1.65 -11.16 -11.06
C ILE A 317 2.21 -9.90 -10.40
N TYR A 318 3.52 -9.81 -10.24
CA TYR A 318 4.18 -8.64 -9.65
C TYR A 318 3.93 -7.37 -10.47
N TYR A 319 4.00 -7.49 -11.79
CA TYR A 319 3.70 -6.39 -12.68
C TYR A 319 2.25 -5.91 -12.54
N LEU A 320 1.29 -6.85 -12.49
CA LEU A 320 -0.12 -6.49 -12.37
C LEU A 320 -0.47 -5.87 -11.01
N LEU A 321 0.16 -6.30 -9.91
CA LEU A 321 0.03 -5.63 -8.60
C LEU A 321 0.46 -4.16 -8.69
N LYS A 322 1.60 -3.87 -9.33
CA LYS A 322 2.08 -2.49 -9.55
C LYS A 322 1.14 -1.66 -10.42
N ILE A 323 0.46 -2.29 -11.38
CA ILE A 323 -0.57 -1.63 -12.19
C ILE A 323 -1.77 -1.23 -11.30
N TYR A 324 -2.27 -2.12 -10.44
CA TYR A 324 -3.35 -1.78 -9.52
C TYR A 324 -2.95 -0.70 -8.52
N GLU A 325 -1.75 -0.77 -7.93
CA GLU A 325 -1.21 0.27 -7.04
C GLU A 325 -1.23 1.64 -7.74
N SER A 326 -0.74 1.69 -8.98
CA SER A 326 -0.76 2.92 -9.80
C SER A 326 -2.18 3.42 -10.07
N LEU A 327 -3.13 2.52 -10.39
CA LEU A 327 -4.52 2.92 -10.59
C LEU A 327 -5.13 3.50 -9.31
N ILE A 328 -4.94 2.85 -8.17
CA ILE A 328 -5.43 3.32 -6.86
C ILE A 328 -4.90 4.73 -6.59
N LYS A 329 -3.57 4.92 -6.68
CA LYS A 329 -2.90 6.22 -6.49
C LYS A 329 -3.48 7.31 -7.37
N ASN A 330 -3.69 7.03 -8.66
CA ASN A 330 -4.24 8.03 -9.59
C ASN A 330 -5.71 8.32 -9.32
N THR A 331 -6.50 7.32 -8.90
CA THR A 331 -7.92 7.51 -8.60
C THR A 331 -8.18 8.28 -7.31
N LEU A 332 -7.28 8.20 -6.33
CA LEU A 332 -7.35 8.96 -5.07
C LEU A 332 -7.42 10.48 -5.30
N HIS A 333 -6.82 11.00 -6.37
CA HIS A 333 -6.77 12.43 -6.68
C HIS A 333 -7.90 12.91 -7.63
N ILE A 334 -8.90 12.06 -7.90
CA ILE A 334 -10.01 12.43 -8.78
C ILE A 334 -10.94 13.41 -8.08
N THR A 335 -11.20 14.53 -8.75
CA THR A 335 -12.19 15.54 -8.38
C THR A 335 -13.48 15.33 -9.18
N TYR A 336 -14.62 15.55 -8.53
CA TYR A 336 -15.94 15.35 -9.11
C TYR A 336 -16.67 16.70 -9.29
N ALA A 337 -17.46 16.82 -10.36
CA ALA A 337 -18.15 18.05 -10.76
C ALA A 337 -19.48 18.30 -10.01
N ASP A 338 -19.87 17.41 -9.09
CA ASP A 338 -21.19 17.44 -8.45
C ASP A 338 -21.23 18.33 -7.19
N ILE A 339 -22.07 19.39 -7.22
CA ILE A 339 -22.08 20.45 -6.20
C ILE A 339 -23.06 20.19 -5.04
N THR A 340 -23.93 19.18 -5.11
CA THR A 340 -25.00 18.98 -4.11
C THR A 340 -24.70 17.88 -3.09
N SER A 341 -24.98 18.21 -1.83
CA SER A 341 -24.95 17.45 -0.56
C SER A 341 -23.63 17.48 0.23
N SER A 342 -23.70 18.26 1.30
CA SER A 342 -22.75 18.49 2.38
C SER A 342 -22.62 17.30 3.34
N SER A 343 -22.58 16.07 2.82
CA SER A 343 -22.30 14.85 3.57
C SER A 343 -21.23 14.06 2.83
N HIS A 344 -20.32 13.41 3.58
CA HIS A 344 -19.19 12.62 3.08
C HIS A 344 -19.48 11.97 1.71
N LYS A 345 -18.76 12.42 0.68
CA LYS A 345 -18.89 11.88 -0.66
C LYS A 345 -17.64 11.07 -0.96
N GLY A 346 -17.72 9.76 -0.78
CA GLY A 346 -16.62 8.86 -1.14
C GLY A 346 -16.27 8.92 -2.62
N ASN A 347 -15.23 8.18 -2.97
CA ASN A 347 -14.67 8.06 -4.30
C ASN A 347 -15.14 6.76 -4.96
N PRO A 348 -16.27 6.76 -5.69
CA PRO A 348 -16.81 5.54 -6.28
C PRO A 348 -15.89 4.89 -7.31
N ILE A 349 -15.08 5.68 -8.05
CA ILE A 349 -14.08 5.10 -8.96
C ILE A 349 -13.02 4.33 -8.18
N LEU A 350 -12.49 4.93 -7.10
CA LEU A 350 -11.54 4.24 -6.22
C LEU A 350 -12.17 2.98 -5.63
N SER A 351 -13.40 3.02 -5.13
CA SER A 351 -14.06 1.83 -4.59
C SER A 351 -14.22 0.71 -5.62
N ILE A 352 -14.53 1.04 -6.88
CA ILE A 352 -14.56 0.04 -7.96
C ILE A 352 -13.16 -0.55 -8.16
N VAL A 353 -12.13 0.29 -8.27
CA VAL A 353 -10.73 -0.19 -8.42
C VAL A 353 -10.29 -1.05 -7.25
N LEU A 354 -10.62 -0.66 -6.01
CA LEU A 354 -10.34 -1.42 -4.79
C LEU A 354 -11.07 -2.77 -4.77
N SER A 355 -12.29 -2.84 -5.29
CA SER A 355 -13.04 -4.10 -5.39
C SER A 355 -12.33 -5.10 -6.32
N TYR A 356 -11.88 -4.65 -7.49
CA TYR A 356 -11.11 -5.51 -8.42
C TYR A 356 -9.73 -5.86 -7.88
N TYR A 357 -9.02 -4.90 -7.27
CA TYR A 357 -7.76 -5.16 -6.59
C TYR A 357 -7.92 -6.21 -5.47
N GLY A 358 -8.96 -6.08 -4.65
CA GLY A 358 -9.29 -7.03 -3.61
C GLY A 358 -9.57 -8.43 -4.16
N GLY A 359 -10.37 -8.51 -5.22
CA GLY A 359 -10.62 -9.77 -5.93
C GLY A 359 -9.36 -10.41 -6.53
N PHE A 360 -8.36 -9.61 -6.92
CA PHE A 360 -7.07 -10.14 -7.36
C PHE A 360 -6.25 -10.67 -6.18
N ILE A 361 -6.14 -9.90 -5.08
CA ILE A 361 -5.44 -10.31 -3.87
C ILE A 361 -6.03 -11.61 -3.30
N GLU A 362 -7.35 -11.74 -3.29
CA GLU A 362 -8.03 -12.96 -2.83
C GLU A 362 -7.60 -14.19 -3.64
N LYS A 363 -7.49 -14.07 -4.96
CA LYS A 363 -6.99 -15.16 -5.80
C LYS A 363 -5.53 -15.51 -5.52
N LEU A 364 -4.70 -14.51 -5.20
CA LEU A 364 -3.31 -14.75 -4.79
C LEU A 364 -3.25 -15.47 -3.44
N ILE A 365 -4.10 -15.12 -2.49
CA ILE A 365 -4.22 -15.82 -1.20
C ILE A 365 -4.68 -17.27 -1.41
N GLU A 366 -5.74 -17.47 -2.20
CA GLU A 366 -6.33 -18.78 -2.49
C GLU A 366 -5.36 -19.75 -3.17
N SER A 367 -4.37 -19.23 -3.90
CA SER A 367 -3.32 -20.04 -4.52
C SER A 367 -2.40 -20.75 -3.52
N GLN A 368 -2.35 -20.27 -2.27
CA GLN A 368 -1.45 -20.73 -1.20
C GLN A 368 0.04 -20.64 -1.53
N GLU A 369 0.42 -19.89 -2.57
CA GLU A 369 1.83 -19.67 -2.94
C GLU A 369 2.45 -18.57 -2.06
N ASN A 370 3.43 -18.95 -1.24
CA ASN A 370 4.07 -18.05 -0.28
C ASN A 370 4.60 -16.75 -0.91
N ASP A 371 5.23 -16.83 -2.08
CA ASP A 371 5.79 -15.67 -2.77
C ASP A 371 4.72 -14.65 -3.18
N TRP A 372 3.50 -15.12 -3.46
CA TRP A 372 2.40 -14.26 -3.89
C TRP A 372 1.67 -13.66 -2.69
N ILE A 373 1.54 -14.42 -1.60
CA ILE A 373 1.05 -13.90 -0.32
C ILE A 373 1.99 -12.79 0.17
N TRP A 374 3.31 -13.00 0.11
CA TRP A 374 4.29 -12.00 0.50
C TRP A 374 4.18 -10.69 -0.28
N GLU A 375 4.09 -10.76 -1.61
CA GLU A 375 3.94 -9.55 -2.42
C GLU A 375 2.56 -8.91 -2.26
N SER A 376 1.53 -9.68 -1.92
CA SER A 376 0.22 -9.15 -1.53
C SER A 376 0.31 -8.34 -0.22
N VAL A 377 1.04 -8.85 0.79
CA VAL A 377 1.28 -8.12 2.05
C VAL A 377 1.96 -6.77 1.79
N LYS A 378 3.04 -6.77 1.00
CA LYS A 378 3.76 -5.52 0.63
C LYS A 378 2.87 -4.54 -0.14
N SER A 379 2.12 -5.05 -1.11
CA SER A 379 1.24 -4.25 -1.95
C SER A 379 0.15 -3.59 -1.10
N ILE A 380 -0.56 -4.36 -0.27
CA ILE A 380 -1.60 -3.81 0.61
C ILE A 380 -1.03 -2.86 1.65
N SER A 381 0.15 -3.14 2.22
CA SER A 381 0.83 -2.22 3.15
C SER A 381 1.05 -0.85 2.51
N THR A 382 1.55 -0.84 1.27
CA THR A 382 1.77 0.39 0.48
C THR A 382 0.44 1.09 0.18
N VAL A 383 -0.54 0.38 -0.38
CA VAL A 383 -1.85 0.92 -0.75
C VAL A 383 -2.60 1.50 0.46
N SER A 384 -2.59 0.79 1.58
CA SER A 384 -3.27 1.23 2.81
C SER A 384 -2.70 2.54 3.35
N SER A 385 -1.39 2.70 3.23
CA SER A 385 -0.69 3.93 3.63
C SER A 385 -1.01 5.08 2.68
N GLU A 386 -0.97 4.84 1.36
CA GLU A 386 -1.29 5.86 0.35
C GLU A 386 -2.74 6.39 0.47
N ILE A 387 -3.70 5.51 0.78
CA ILE A 387 -5.11 5.90 0.97
C ILE A 387 -5.26 6.80 2.20
N LEU A 388 -4.72 6.39 3.35
CA LEU A 388 -4.75 7.21 4.57
C LEU A 388 -3.90 8.50 4.43
N GLU A 389 -2.91 8.55 3.55
CA GLU A 389 -2.20 9.79 3.24
C GLU A 389 -3.03 10.77 2.38
N ILE A 390 -4.25 10.42 1.97
CA ILE A 390 -5.07 11.28 1.10
C ILE A 390 -6.47 11.49 1.69
N THR A 391 -7.10 10.47 2.27
CA THR A 391 -8.51 10.47 2.65
C THR A 391 -8.77 9.67 3.93
N ASP A 392 -9.67 10.17 4.78
CA ASP A 392 -10.22 9.46 5.95
C ASP A 392 -11.60 8.88 5.71
N ASP A 393 -12.02 8.75 4.44
CA ASP A 393 -13.29 8.13 4.12
C ASP A 393 -13.32 6.69 4.67
N TYR A 394 -14.17 6.50 5.68
CA TYR A 394 -14.33 5.23 6.38
C TYR A 394 -14.70 4.08 5.42
N PHE A 395 -15.47 4.34 4.37
CA PHE A 395 -15.88 3.30 3.42
C PHE A 395 -14.72 2.81 2.54
N GLU A 396 -13.81 3.70 2.16
CA GLU A 396 -12.61 3.35 1.40
C GLU A 396 -11.61 2.60 2.30
N TYR A 397 -11.45 3.08 3.54
CA TYR A 397 -10.58 2.45 4.51
C TYR A 397 -11.09 1.06 4.95
N ASP A 398 -12.40 0.90 5.18
CA ASP A 398 -13.03 -0.38 5.55
C ASP A 398 -12.80 -1.47 4.49
N GLN A 399 -12.80 -1.11 3.20
CA GLN A 399 -12.47 -2.06 2.11
C GLN A 399 -11.05 -2.59 2.23
N ILE A 400 -10.07 -1.71 2.46
CA ILE A 400 -8.66 -2.09 2.65
C ILE A 400 -8.48 -2.89 3.94
N SER A 401 -9.13 -2.48 5.01
CA SER A 401 -9.08 -3.14 6.29
C SER A 401 -9.61 -4.58 6.22
N LYS A 402 -10.72 -4.80 5.52
CA LYS A 402 -11.24 -6.15 5.23
C LYS A 402 -10.24 -7.01 4.46
N LEU A 403 -9.51 -6.42 3.49
CA LEU A 403 -8.47 -7.14 2.75
C LEU A 403 -7.25 -7.46 3.63
N LEU A 404 -6.83 -6.53 4.49
CA LEU A 404 -5.78 -6.77 5.50
C LEU A 404 -6.16 -7.92 6.44
N GLY A 405 -7.41 -7.95 6.93
CA GLY A 405 -7.91 -9.05 7.75
C GLY A 405 -7.84 -10.41 7.03
N ARG A 406 -8.22 -10.47 5.74
CA ARG A 406 -8.10 -11.69 4.92
C ARG A 406 -6.65 -12.13 4.73
N ILE A 407 -5.75 -11.18 4.40
CA ILE A 407 -4.31 -11.46 4.31
C ILE A 407 -3.76 -11.95 5.65
N THR A 408 -4.20 -11.36 6.77
CA THR A 408 -3.75 -11.77 8.11
C THR A 408 -4.01 -13.25 8.35
N ILE A 409 -5.22 -13.72 8.05
CA ILE A 409 -5.59 -15.13 8.17
C ILE A 409 -4.72 -16.00 7.25
N ALA A 410 -4.46 -15.56 6.03
CA ALA A 410 -3.58 -16.28 5.11
C ALA A 410 -2.14 -16.37 5.62
N CYS A 411 -1.58 -15.28 6.15
CA CYS A 411 -0.26 -15.24 6.76
C CYS A 411 -0.15 -16.17 7.99
N VAL A 412 -1.23 -16.32 8.75
CA VAL A 412 -1.30 -17.29 9.85
C VAL A 412 -1.20 -18.71 9.33
N ALA A 413 -1.93 -19.03 8.26
CA ALA A 413 -1.91 -20.36 7.67
C ALA A 413 -0.54 -20.76 7.12
N THR A 414 0.27 -19.81 6.64
CA THR A 414 1.62 -20.11 6.11
C THR A 414 2.68 -20.35 7.19
N GLN A 415 2.39 -20.00 8.44
CA GLN A 415 3.32 -20.06 9.57
C GLN A 415 4.64 -19.28 9.36
N LYS A 416 4.62 -18.24 8.52
CA LYS A 416 5.81 -17.42 8.23
C LYS A 416 5.84 -16.11 9.03
N GLU A 417 6.76 -16.04 9.97
CA GLU A 417 7.02 -14.88 10.84
C GLU A 417 7.27 -13.55 10.08
N ALA A 418 7.98 -13.61 8.95
CA ALA A 418 8.27 -12.41 8.14
C ALA A 418 7.00 -11.73 7.61
N PHE A 419 5.95 -12.50 7.31
CA PHE A 419 4.70 -11.99 6.74
C PHE A 419 3.90 -11.23 7.78
N VAL A 420 3.85 -11.81 8.98
CA VAL A 420 3.27 -11.24 10.19
C VAL A 420 3.95 -9.92 10.57
N THR A 421 5.28 -9.92 10.57
CA THR A 421 6.08 -8.74 10.90
C THR A 421 5.76 -7.57 9.97
N GLU A 422 5.65 -7.82 8.67
CA GLU A 422 5.34 -6.78 7.69
C GLU A 422 3.90 -6.27 7.80
N LEU A 423 2.95 -7.15 8.14
CA LEU A 423 1.56 -6.79 8.40
C LEU A 423 1.43 -5.90 9.66
N LEU A 424 2.11 -6.23 10.76
CA LEU A 424 2.13 -5.39 11.95
C LEU A 424 2.72 -4.00 11.67
N LYS A 425 3.80 -3.93 10.88
CA LYS A 425 4.36 -2.66 10.42
C LYS A 425 3.35 -1.84 9.61
N ALA A 426 2.50 -2.47 8.80
CA ALA A 426 1.44 -1.78 8.06
C ALA A 426 0.48 -1.09 9.04
N TYR A 427 -0.04 -1.80 10.03
CA TYR A 427 -0.93 -1.20 11.05
C TYR A 427 -0.23 -0.09 11.87
N PHE A 428 1.02 -0.29 12.26
CA PHE A 428 1.79 0.76 12.93
C PHE A 428 1.98 1.99 12.04
N ASN A 429 2.19 1.81 10.74
CA ASN A 429 2.27 2.94 9.81
C ASN A 429 0.93 3.68 9.69
N GLN A 430 -0.19 2.95 9.64
CA GLN A 430 -1.52 3.54 9.65
C GLN A 430 -1.76 4.38 10.91
N ILE A 431 -1.34 3.90 12.09
CA ILE A 431 -1.41 4.67 13.34
C ILE A 431 -0.60 5.97 13.24
N ARG A 432 0.62 5.92 12.67
CA ARG A 432 1.46 7.10 12.47
C ARG A 432 0.79 8.14 11.56
N ILE A 433 0.20 7.70 10.45
CA ILE A 433 -0.50 8.58 9.51
C ILE A 433 -1.75 9.19 10.17
N SER A 434 -2.55 8.36 10.85
CA SER A 434 -3.75 8.78 11.57
C SER A 434 -3.45 9.75 12.70
N TRP A 435 -2.34 9.57 13.42
CA TRP A 435 -1.87 10.55 14.39
C TRP A 435 -1.61 11.89 13.71
N ASN A 436 -0.85 11.92 12.61
CA ASN A 436 -0.55 13.17 11.92
C ASN A 436 -1.82 13.89 11.40
N ARG A 437 -2.77 13.15 10.82
CA ARG A 437 -3.84 13.74 9.99
C ARG A 437 -5.26 13.66 10.55
N TYR A 438 -5.58 12.59 11.29
CA TYR A 438 -6.95 12.21 11.61
C TYR A 438 -7.16 12.05 13.11
N GLU A 439 -6.67 13.03 13.86
CA GLU A 439 -6.70 13.00 15.31
C GLU A 439 -8.12 12.88 15.87
N SER A 440 -9.09 13.60 15.31
CA SER A 440 -10.47 13.66 15.82
C SER A 440 -11.40 12.56 15.29
N ASN A 441 -10.93 11.68 14.40
CA ASN A 441 -11.76 10.64 13.79
C ASN A 441 -11.81 9.36 14.64
N GLU A 442 -12.64 9.38 15.70
CA GLU A 442 -12.76 8.27 16.65
C GLU A 442 -13.18 6.93 16.03
N ILE A 443 -13.96 6.95 14.94
CA ILE A 443 -14.41 5.74 14.25
C ILE A 443 -13.20 5.06 13.60
N LEU A 444 -12.37 5.83 12.91
CA LEU A 444 -11.14 5.35 12.28
C LEU A 444 -10.19 4.74 13.31
N TRP A 445 -9.94 5.45 14.43
CA TRP A 445 -9.06 4.96 15.50
C TRP A 445 -9.53 3.65 16.11
N ARG A 446 -10.82 3.55 16.42
CA ARG A 446 -11.40 2.32 16.96
C ARG A 446 -11.20 1.15 16.00
N HIS A 447 -11.45 1.37 14.71
CA HIS A 447 -11.29 0.33 13.70
C HIS A 447 -9.83 -0.12 13.54
N ILE A 448 -8.89 0.83 13.45
CA ILE A 448 -7.44 0.54 13.39
C ILE A 448 -7.01 -0.33 14.57
N PHE A 449 -7.40 0.05 15.79
CA PHE A 449 -6.99 -0.68 17.00
C PHE A 449 -7.67 -2.05 17.14
N GLU A 450 -8.93 -2.20 16.73
CA GLU A 450 -9.61 -3.49 16.69
C GLU A 450 -8.91 -4.46 15.72
N GLU A 451 -8.53 -3.99 14.55
CA GLU A 451 -7.86 -4.82 13.53
C GLU A 451 -6.40 -5.12 13.89
N LEU A 452 -5.67 -4.14 14.46
CA LEU A 452 -4.35 -4.39 15.04
C LEU A 452 -4.44 -5.45 16.15
N LYS A 453 -5.46 -5.37 17.02
CA LYS A 453 -5.66 -6.36 18.10
C LYS A 453 -5.87 -7.76 17.52
N LYS A 454 -6.75 -7.90 16.52
CA LYS A 454 -6.98 -9.18 15.82
C LYS A 454 -5.68 -9.70 15.21
N ALA A 455 -4.92 -8.84 14.53
CA ALA A 455 -3.65 -9.20 13.93
C ALA A 455 -2.66 -9.71 14.99
N VAL A 456 -2.42 -8.95 16.06
CA VAL A 456 -1.52 -9.33 17.16
C VAL A 456 -1.92 -10.67 17.79
N LEU A 457 -3.21 -10.88 18.06
CA LEU A 457 -3.75 -12.13 18.61
C LEU A 457 -3.56 -13.33 17.66
N LEU A 458 -3.82 -13.14 16.37
CA LEU A 458 -3.61 -14.18 15.36
C LEU A 458 -2.12 -14.53 15.23
N CYS A 459 -1.26 -13.53 15.36
CA CYS A 459 0.19 -13.71 15.27
C CYS A 459 0.76 -14.51 16.44
N SER A 460 0.22 -14.35 17.65
CA SER A 460 0.63 -15.12 18.83
C SER A 460 0.22 -16.60 18.81
N VAL A 461 -0.51 -17.04 17.79
CA VAL A 461 -0.82 -18.46 17.56
C VAL A 461 0.21 -19.12 16.66
N ILE A 462 0.92 -18.35 15.83
CA ILE A 462 1.84 -18.85 14.80
C ILE A 462 3.21 -19.20 15.36
N GLU A 463 3.72 -18.38 16.28
CA GLU A 463 5.10 -18.57 16.74
C GLU A 463 5.16 -19.86 17.56
N SER A 464 5.81 -20.90 17.05
CA SER A 464 6.11 -22.11 17.82
C SER A 464 7.37 -21.85 18.66
N GLY A 465 7.25 -21.02 19.70
CA GLY A 465 8.27 -20.81 20.72
C GLY A 465 9.49 -19.96 20.27
N LYS A 466 9.58 -18.75 20.84
CA LYS A 466 10.78 -17.86 20.86
C LYS A 466 11.04 -16.98 19.62
N SER A 467 10.03 -16.45 18.95
CA SER A 467 10.27 -15.41 17.95
C SER A 467 10.40 -14.02 18.61
N LEU A 468 11.45 -13.28 18.24
CA LEU A 468 11.76 -11.91 18.70
C LEU A 468 11.19 -10.84 17.75
N SER A 469 10.63 -11.20 16.59
CA SER A 469 10.27 -10.22 15.56
C SER A 469 9.02 -9.42 15.90
N MET A 470 8.04 -10.01 16.59
CA MET A 470 6.88 -9.26 17.07
C MET A 470 7.31 -8.19 18.06
N ALA A 471 8.15 -8.55 19.04
CA ALA A 471 8.76 -7.58 19.95
C ALA A 471 9.55 -6.51 19.19
N GLY A 472 10.32 -6.89 18.15
CA GLY A 472 11.02 -5.94 17.28
C GLY A 472 10.11 -4.91 16.60
N SER A 473 8.90 -5.31 16.18
CA SER A 473 7.93 -4.41 15.56
C SER A 473 7.36 -3.39 16.55
N PHE A 474 7.07 -3.83 17.78
CA PHE A 474 6.66 -2.95 18.88
C PHE A 474 7.80 -2.00 19.30
N ILE A 475 9.04 -2.49 19.40
CA ILE A 475 10.22 -1.66 19.69
C ILE A 475 10.35 -0.54 18.65
N GLY A 476 10.28 -0.85 17.35
CA GLY A 476 10.34 0.16 16.29
C GLY A 476 9.17 1.16 16.33
N PHE A 477 8.01 0.76 16.86
CA PHE A 477 6.89 1.67 17.12
C PHE A 477 7.15 2.59 18.33
N HIS A 478 7.70 2.06 19.42
CA HIS A 478 8.08 2.84 20.60
C HIS A 478 9.19 3.87 20.31
N GLU A 479 10.20 3.50 19.52
CA GLU A 479 11.20 4.46 19.07
C GLU A 479 10.58 5.65 18.34
N TRP A 480 9.51 5.42 17.55
CA TRP A 480 8.77 6.51 16.93
C TRP A 480 8.05 7.37 17.97
N GLN A 481 7.37 6.78 18.97
CA GLN A 481 6.73 7.54 20.05
C GLN A 481 7.73 8.43 20.80
N VAL A 482 8.90 7.89 21.13
CA VAL A 482 9.99 8.63 21.79
C VAL A 482 10.52 9.77 20.91
N ARG A 483 10.69 9.53 19.59
CA ARG A 483 11.09 10.59 18.66
C ARG A 483 10.04 11.70 18.58
N VAL A 484 8.75 11.35 18.59
CA VAL A 484 7.66 12.34 18.57
C VAL A 484 7.68 13.20 19.83
N VAL A 485 7.72 12.60 21.03
CA VAL A 485 7.70 13.40 22.27
C VAL A 485 8.95 14.27 22.41
N ASN A 486 10.12 13.76 22.02
CA ASN A 486 11.36 14.55 22.03
C ASN A 486 11.31 15.70 21.01
N TRP A 487 10.69 15.49 19.85
CA TRP A 487 10.44 16.57 18.89
C TRP A 487 9.51 17.64 19.48
N ILE A 488 8.39 17.25 20.11
CA ILE A 488 7.47 18.17 20.80
C ILE A 488 8.22 18.98 21.87
N PHE A 489 9.08 18.32 22.65
CA PHE A 489 9.90 18.94 23.67
C PHE A 489 10.87 20.00 23.14
N ASN A 490 11.29 19.88 21.89
CA ASN A 490 12.24 20.79 21.25
C ASN A 490 11.57 21.89 20.42
N LEU A 491 10.23 21.95 20.37
CA LEU A 491 9.51 23.03 19.71
C LEU A 491 9.70 24.35 20.48
N GLU A 492 10.13 25.40 19.77
CA GLU A 492 10.33 26.75 20.31
C GLU A 492 9.03 27.54 20.43
N ASP A 493 8.07 27.28 19.55
CA ASP A 493 6.73 27.89 19.61
C ASP A 493 5.89 27.21 20.69
N GLY A 494 5.67 27.93 21.80
CA GLY A 494 4.92 27.42 22.95
C GLY A 494 3.45 27.10 22.66
N GLN A 495 2.81 27.77 21.69
CA GLN A 495 1.43 27.46 21.31
C GLN A 495 1.38 26.17 20.50
N GLN A 496 2.26 26.05 19.51
CA GLN A 496 2.38 24.85 18.70
C GLN A 496 2.81 23.63 19.54
N GLN A 497 3.76 23.83 20.47
CA GLN A 497 4.17 22.79 21.42
C GLN A 497 2.99 22.26 22.24
N LYS A 498 2.15 23.16 22.75
CA LYS A 498 0.98 22.78 23.54
C LYS A 498 -0.03 21.97 22.72
N GLU A 499 -0.33 22.41 21.50
CA GLU A 499 -1.24 21.71 20.58
C GLU A 499 -0.76 20.27 20.30
N TYR A 500 0.51 20.09 19.90
CA TYR A 500 1.05 18.76 19.65
C TYR A 500 1.16 17.91 20.91
N LEU A 501 1.39 18.53 22.07
CA LEU A 501 1.45 17.82 23.34
C LEU A 501 0.08 17.26 23.74
N GLU A 502 -0.99 18.07 23.65
CA GLU A 502 -2.37 17.62 23.89
C GLU A 502 -2.75 16.48 22.95
N LYS A 503 -2.41 16.62 21.67
CA LYS A 503 -2.59 15.59 20.64
C LYS A 503 -1.85 14.29 20.95
N PHE A 504 -0.63 14.39 21.46
CA PHE A 504 0.16 13.22 21.84
C PHE A 504 -0.38 12.54 23.11
N ILE A 505 -0.86 13.31 24.08
CA ILE A 505 -1.53 12.79 25.28
C ILE A 505 -2.80 12.01 24.91
N SER A 506 -3.65 12.56 24.03
CA SER A 506 -4.83 11.87 23.50
C SER A 506 -4.47 10.54 22.82
N PHE A 507 -3.38 10.52 22.06
CA PHE A 507 -2.86 9.29 21.48
C PHE A 507 -2.41 8.26 22.54
N LEU A 508 -1.70 8.69 23.59
CA LEU A 508 -1.30 7.81 24.69
C LEU A 508 -2.51 7.22 25.43
N GLU A 509 -3.59 7.99 25.59
CA GLU A 509 -4.85 7.50 26.17
C GLU A 509 -5.48 6.38 25.35
N ARG A 510 -5.54 6.55 24.02
CA ARG A 510 -6.06 5.52 23.09
C ARG A 510 -5.16 4.29 23.04
N TRP A 511 -3.85 4.49 23.02
CA TRP A 511 -2.89 3.40 23.06
C TRP A 511 -2.97 2.62 24.39
N SER A 512 -3.21 3.30 25.51
CA SER A 512 -3.49 2.66 26.79
C SER A 512 -4.77 1.82 26.75
N ASP A 513 -5.85 2.31 26.13
CA ASP A 513 -7.09 1.52 25.94
C ASP A 513 -6.85 0.26 25.12
N PHE A 514 -6.09 0.38 24.03
CA PHE A 514 -5.69 -0.76 23.21
C PHE A 514 -4.92 -1.79 24.04
N LEU A 515 -3.92 -1.38 24.82
CA LEU A 515 -3.12 -2.28 25.66
C LEU A 515 -3.96 -2.95 26.76
N ILE A 516 -4.86 -2.22 27.43
CA ILE A 516 -5.79 -2.81 28.41
C ILE A 516 -6.68 -3.85 27.73
N GLY A 517 -7.25 -3.50 26.56
CA GLY A 517 -8.09 -4.40 25.78
C GLY A 517 -7.34 -5.66 25.35
N LEU A 518 -6.10 -5.52 24.91
CA LEU A 518 -5.22 -6.64 24.56
C LEU A 518 -4.90 -7.51 25.77
N ALA A 519 -4.47 -6.89 26.88
CA ALA A 519 -4.16 -7.59 28.13
C ALA A 519 -5.35 -8.42 28.66
N ARG A 520 -6.57 -7.88 28.58
CA ARG A 520 -7.80 -8.56 29.00
C ARG A 520 -8.14 -9.79 28.17
N ASP A 521 -7.87 -9.76 26.86
CA ASP A 521 -8.22 -10.84 25.94
C ASP A 521 -7.18 -11.96 25.96
N VAL A 522 -5.90 -11.62 26.18
CA VAL A 522 -4.79 -12.59 26.12
C VAL A 522 -4.53 -13.30 27.44
N GLY A 523 -4.40 -12.55 28.55
CA GLY A 523 -3.79 -13.07 29.80
C GLY A 523 -2.34 -13.58 29.61
N LEU A 524 -1.80 -14.35 30.55
CA LEU A 524 -0.48 -15.01 30.42
C LEU A 524 -0.49 -16.29 29.56
N ASN A 525 -1.64 -16.73 29.04
CA ASN A 525 -1.75 -17.97 28.25
C ASN A 525 -0.98 -17.91 26.92
N HIS A 526 -0.55 -16.72 26.48
CA HIS A 526 0.29 -16.53 25.30
C HIS A 526 1.61 -15.85 25.68
N GLN A 527 2.62 -16.67 25.99
CA GLN A 527 3.98 -16.23 26.37
C GLN A 527 4.60 -15.19 25.41
N GLN A 528 4.21 -15.22 24.14
CA GLN A 528 4.76 -14.37 23.07
C GLN A 528 4.28 -12.92 23.12
N LEU A 529 3.11 -12.67 23.71
CA LEU A 529 2.54 -11.32 23.81
C LEU A 529 2.96 -10.60 25.10
N GLY A 530 3.53 -11.31 26.07
CA GLY A 530 3.94 -10.72 27.34
C GLY A 530 5.01 -9.65 27.17
N LEU A 531 6.10 -9.94 26.45
CA LEU A 531 7.20 -9.00 26.28
C LEU A 531 6.77 -7.71 25.54
N PRO A 532 6.06 -7.76 24.38
CA PRO A 532 5.54 -6.57 23.73
C PRO A 532 4.64 -5.70 24.64
N ILE A 533 3.76 -6.32 25.44
CA ILE A 533 2.88 -5.61 26.38
C ILE A 533 3.72 -4.93 27.48
N ILE A 534 4.63 -5.66 28.12
CA ILE A 534 5.48 -5.14 29.22
C ILE A 534 6.34 -3.97 28.72
N GLN A 535 7.00 -4.12 27.57
CA GLN A 535 7.79 -3.05 26.96
C GLN A 535 6.92 -1.84 26.59
N SER A 536 5.71 -2.06 26.08
CA SER A 536 4.78 -0.97 25.79
C SER A 536 4.37 -0.20 27.03
N VAL A 537 4.12 -0.91 28.14
CA VAL A 537 3.76 -0.28 29.41
C VAL A 537 4.92 0.54 29.96
N ASP A 538 6.12 -0.05 30.06
CA ASP A 538 7.30 0.64 30.59
C ASP A 538 7.63 1.90 29.78
N ASN A 539 7.63 1.80 28.44
CA ASN A 539 7.92 2.93 27.56
C ASN A 539 6.89 4.05 27.72
N ASN A 540 5.59 3.73 27.73
CA ASN A 540 4.56 4.76 27.91
C ASN A 540 4.65 5.43 29.27
N LEU A 541 4.90 4.70 30.36
CA LEU A 541 5.06 5.26 31.69
C LEU A 541 6.23 6.24 31.75
N ARG A 542 7.40 5.87 31.22
CA ARG A 542 8.56 6.75 31.13
C ARG A 542 8.27 8.02 30.32
N VAL A 543 7.51 7.89 29.23
CA VAL A 543 7.08 9.03 28.41
C VAL A 543 6.14 9.95 29.20
N ILE A 544 5.15 9.40 29.91
CA ILE A 544 4.21 10.16 30.75
C ILE A 544 4.96 10.89 31.88
N GLU A 545 5.85 10.20 32.57
CA GLU A 545 6.71 10.78 33.62
C GLU A 545 7.60 11.89 33.06
N GLY A 546 8.21 11.67 31.89
CA GLY A 546 9.01 12.66 31.17
C GLY A 546 8.20 13.92 30.85
N ILE A 547 6.96 13.77 30.36
CA ILE A 547 6.06 14.89 30.10
C ILE A 547 5.73 15.61 31.42
N LYS A 548 5.32 14.90 32.47
CA LYS A 548 4.98 15.48 33.77
C LYS A 548 6.17 16.23 34.40
N SER A 549 7.38 15.72 34.23
CA SER A 549 8.60 16.35 34.74
C SER A 549 8.87 17.71 34.10
N LYS A 550 8.60 17.83 32.79
CA LYS A 550 8.83 19.04 31.99
C LYS A 550 7.66 20.03 32.09
N PHE A 551 6.43 19.52 32.15
CA PHE A 551 5.19 20.29 32.17
C PHE A 551 4.40 19.98 33.45
N LYS A 552 4.85 20.55 34.57
CA LYS A 552 4.31 20.25 35.91
C LYS A 552 2.83 20.58 36.09
N GLU A 553 2.32 21.50 35.29
CA GLU A 553 0.92 21.98 35.32
C GLU A 553 -0.08 20.97 34.72
N LEU A 554 0.39 19.93 34.02
CA LEU A 554 -0.48 18.96 33.36
C LEU A 554 -0.95 17.85 34.30
N GLU A 555 -2.27 17.66 34.38
CA GLU A 555 -2.90 16.58 35.12
C GLU A 555 -2.83 15.25 34.33
N LEU A 556 -1.74 14.51 34.50
CA LEU A 556 -1.52 13.22 33.83
C LEU A 556 -1.82 11.99 34.72
N ASP A 557 -2.27 12.20 35.95
CA ASP A 557 -2.42 11.11 36.92
C ASP A 557 -3.46 10.06 36.49
N LYS A 558 -4.54 10.47 35.83
CA LYS A 558 -5.53 9.53 35.27
C LYS A 558 -4.94 8.66 34.16
N LEU A 559 -4.20 9.25 33.24
CA LEU A 559 -3.52 8.53 32.16
C LEU A 559 -2.45 7.59 32.74
N HIS A 560 -1.68 8.06 33.72
CA HIS A 560 -0.69 7.25 34.43
C HIS A 560 -1.32 6.04 35.12
N GLN A 561 -2.40 6.23 35.89
CA GLN A 561 -3.15 5.13 36.53
C GLN A 561 -3.70 4.13 35.51
N LYS A 562 -4.25 4.63 34.41
CA LYS A 562 -4.76 3.80 33.32
C LYS A 562 -3.65 2.93 32.75
N GLN A 563 -2.50 3.53 32.43
CA GLN A 563 -1.34 2.82 31.88
C GLN A 563 -0.74 1.81 32.86
N SER A 564 -0.63 2.16 34.15
CA SER A 564 -0.09 1.27 35.18
C SER A 564 -0.99 0.07 35.46
N SER A 565 -2.30 0.23 35.26
CA SER A 565 -3.28 -0.86 35.45
C SER A 565 -3.17 -1.98 34.40
N VAL A 566 -2.52 -1.74 33.25
CA VAL A 566 -2.39 -2.72 32.16
C VAL A 566 -1.75 -4.02 32.65
N LEU A 567 -0.67 -3.93 33.45
CA LEU A 567 -0.01 -5.12 34.00
C LEU A 567 -0.94 -5.86 34.95
N SER A 568 -1.64 -5.14 35.84
CA SER A 568 -2.66 -5.74 36.72
C SER A 568 -3.69 -6.55 35.94
N TRP A 569 -4.22 -6.01 34.84
CA TRP A 569 -5.16 -6.72 33.96
C TRP A 569 -4.52 -7.92 33.24
N TYR A 570 -3.30 -7.76 32.75
CA TYR A 570 -2.57 -8.83 32.05
C TYR A 570 -2.36 -10.05 32.94
N PHE A 571 -2.02 -9.82 34.21
CA PHE A 571 -1.77 -10.89 35.16
C PHE A 571 -3.04 -11.36 35.90
N GLU A 572 -4.13 -10.59 35.93
CA GLU A 572 -5.32 -10.87 36.75
C GLU A 572 -5.88 -12.29 36.53
N LYS A 573 -5.99 -12.72 35.28
CA LYS A 573 -6.58 -14.01 34.86
C LYS A 573 -5.66 -15.21 35.01
N THR A 574 -4.45 -15.02 35.55
CA THR A 574 -3.45 -16.08 35.55
C THR A 574 -3.27 -16.68 36.93
N GLU A 575 -3.64 -17.95 37.06
CA GLU A 575 -3.43 -18.71 38.30
C GLU A 575 -1.95 -19.09 38.50
N LYS A 576 -1.17 -19.26 37.42
CA LYS A 576 0.27 -19.63 37.47
C LYS A 576 1.08 -18.97 36.34
N VAL A 577 2.25 -18.41 36.68
CA VAL A 577 3.26 -17.90 35.73
C VAL A 577 4.03 -19.09 35.11
N GLU A 578 4.33 -19.11 33.82
CA GLU A 578 5.14 -20.21 33.24
C GLU A 578 6.65 -19.93 33.39
N ASP A 579 7.48 -20.98 33.50
CA ASP A 579 8.94 -20.88 33.76
C ASP A 579 9.70 -19.98 32.76
N SER A 580 9.24 -19.90 31.51
CA SER A 580 9.83 -19.04 30.48
C SER A 580 9.58 -17.55 30.69
N PHE A 581 8.54 -17.19 31.46
CA PHE A 581 8.22 -15.80 31.79
C PHE A 581 9.11 -15.24 32.91
N LEU A 582 9.75 -16.12 33.68
CA LEU A 582 10.66 -15.73 34.78
C LEU A 582 11.77 -14.77 34.33
N PHE A 583 12.16 -14.83 33.05
CA PHE A 583 13.17 -13.93 32.47
C PHE A 583 12.74 -12.45 32.46
N ASN A 584 11.44 -12.16 32.31
CA ASN A 584 10.92 -10.79 32.30
C ASN A 584 10.36 -10.36 33.67
N LEU A 585 10.29 -11.26 34.63
CA LEU A 585 9.68 -11.01 35.94
C LEU A 585 10.40 -9.88 36.69
N GLU A 586 11.72 -9.79 36.60
CA GLU A 586 12.47 -8.72 37.28
C GLU A 586 12.09 -7.34 36.75
N GLN A 587 11.97 -7.21 35.43
CA GLN A 587 11.52 -5.97 34.79
C GLN A 587 10.09 -5.64 35.20
N VAL A 588 9.19 -6.63 35.27
CA VAL A 588 7.81 -6.41 35.72
C VAL A 588 7.77 -5.94 37.18
N LEU A 589 8.54 -6.56 38.06
CA LEU A 589 8.65 -6.15 39.46
C LEU A 589 9.25 -4.75 39.59
N GLU A 590 10.26 -4.41 38.79
CA GLU A 590 10.81 -3.05 38.74
C GLU A 590 9.74 -2.02 38.35
N ILE A 591 9.01 -2.27 37.26
CA ILE A 591 7.91 -1.40 36.83
C ILE A 591 6.90 -1.26 37.96
N LEU A 592 6.38 -2.37 38.50
CA LEU A 592 5.39 -2.32 39.58
C LEU A 592 5.89 -1.57 40.82
N LEU A 593 7.16 -1.73 41.21
CA LEU A 593 7.71 -1.02 42.35
C LEU A 593 7.83 0.48 42.09
N ARG A 594 8.24 0.88 40.88
CA ARG A 594 8.27 2.29 40.46
C ARG A 594 6.87 2.89 40.50
N GLU A 595 5.88 2.17 39.98
CA GLU A 595 4.48 2.58 39.97
C GLU A 595 3.91 2.73 41.39
N ILE A 596 4.25 1.80 42.30
CA ILE A 596 3.85 1.87 43.71
C ILE A 596 4.49 3.10 44.37
N ASN A 597 5.79 3.32 44.19
CA ASN A 597 6.48 4.49 44.73
C ASN A 597 5.86 5.80 44.22
N TYR A 598 5.65 5.90 42.91
CA TYR A 598 5.00 7.06 42.29
C TYR A 598 3.59 7.30 42.84
N GLY A 599 2.78 6.25 42.95
CA GLY A 599 1.42 6.34 43.45
C GLY A 599 1.37 6.76 44.92
N LEU A 600 2.27 6.25 45.76
CA LEU A 600 2.38 6.67 47.16
C LEU A 600 2.79 8.14 47.29
N LYS A 601 3.76 8.62 46.49
CA LYS A 601 4.15 10.03 46.44
C LYS A 601 3.01 10.95 46.01
N SER A 602 2.20 10.48 45.07
CA SER A 602 1.14 11.26 44.42
C SER A 602 -0.24 11.09 45.09
N GLY A 603 -0.35 10.27 46.14
CA GLY A 603 -1.62 10.00 46.81
C GLY A 603 -2.62 9.17 46.00
N LEU A 604 -2.14 8.40 45.01
CA LEU A 604 -2.95 7.54 44.16
C LEU A 604 -3.20 6.17 44.81
N ASP A 605 -4.28 5.51 44.42
CA ASP A 605 -4.54 4.12 44.83
C ASP A 605 -3.54 3.16 44.15
N VAL A 606 -2.80 2.41 44.97
CA VAL A 606 -1.77 1.43 44.58
C VAL A 606 -2.09 0.02 45.06
N GLU A 607 -3.26 -0.22 45.65
CA GLU A 607 -3.60 -1.49 46.30
C GLU A 607 -3.50 -2.67 45.32
N ARG A 608 -3.94 -2.48 44.08
CA ARG A 608 -3.89 -3.52 43.03
C ARG A 608 -2.45 -3.88 42.65
N GLN A 609 -1.58 -2.88 42.53
CA GLN A 609 -0.17 -3.05 42.16
C GLN A 609 0.58 -3.77 43.30
N ILE A 610 0.33 -3.40 44.55
CA ILE A 610 0.88 -4.06 45.74
C ILE A 610 0.47 -5.53 45.77
N LYS A 611 -0.83 -5.82 45.62
CA LYS A 611 -1.35 -7.20 45.58
C LYS A 611 -0.73 -8.01 44.44
N LEU A 612 -0.60 -7.42 43.26
CA LEU A 612 0.04 -8.07 42.12
C LEU A 612 1.53 -8.36 42.40
N TYR A 613 2.26 -7.39 42.95
CA TYR A 613 3.68 -7.53 43.26
C TYR A 613 3.94 -8.70 44.21
N ILE A 614 3.16 -8.78 45.30
CA ILE A 614 3.25 -9.87 46.28
C ILE A 614 2.94 -11.21 45.63
N ARG A 615 1.82 -11.30 44.90
CA ARG A 615 1.39 -12.52 44.22
C ARG A 615 2.43 -13.05 43.24
N LEU A 616 3.05 -12.16 42.45
CA LEU A 616 4.09 -12.54 41.50
C LEU A 616 5.35 -13.08 42.18
N ILE A 617 5.72 -12.54 43.34
CA ILE A 617 6.84 -13.07 44.14
C ILE A 617 6.50 -14.44 44.71
N GLU A 618 5.29 -14.63 45.24
CA GLU A 618 4.84 -15.93 45.74
C GLU A 618 4.89 -17.00 44.65
N GLN A 619 4.35 -16.69 43.46
CA GLN A 619 4.39 -17.61 42.32
C GLN A 619 5.83 -17.93 41.89
N HIS A 620 6.72 -16.92 41.87
CA HIS A 620 8.12 -17.13 41.55
C HIS A 620 8.84 -18.01 42.59
N PHE A 621 8.52 -17.83 43.87
CA PHE A 621 9.04 -18.64 44.95
C PHE A 621 8.62 -20.11 44.79
N GLU A 622 7.37 -20.37 44.40
CA GLU A 622 6.86 -21.74 44.21
C GLU A 622 7.47 -22.47 43.01
N MET A 623 7.89 -21.73 41.98
CA MET A 623 8.50 -22.27 40.76
C MET A 623 10.02 -22.35 40.81
N ALA A 624 10.63 -21.67 41.79
CA ALA A 624 12.08 -21.70 41.95
C ALA A 624 12.54 -23.15 42.17
N THR A 625 13.39 -23.64 41.27
CA THR A 625 13.98 -24.96 41.45
C THR A 625 14.77 -25.00 42.75
N LEU A 626 14.65 -26.11 43.50
CA LEU A 626 15.39 -26.30 44.75
C LEU A 626 16.89 -26.17 44.54
N GLY A 627 17.42 -26.50 43.36
CA GLY A 627 18.79 -26.17 42.90
C GLY A 627 19.85 -26.28 44.01
N HIS A 628 20.67 -25.23 44.15
CA HIS A 628 21.55 -25.02 45.30
C HIS A 628 20.88 -24.13 46.38
N GLY A 629 19.55 -24.07 46.46
CA GLY A 629 18.72 -23.38 47.46
C GLY A 629 18.89 -21.87 47.68
N TYR A 630 19.82 -21.18 47.00
CA TYR A 630 19.99 -19.72 47.07
C TYR A 630 18.85 -18.90 46.43
N ASN A 631 18.07 -19.52 45.52
CA ASN A 631 17.05 -18.81 44.75
C ASN A 631 15.90 -18.32 45.65
N HIS A 632 15.42 -19.15 46.57
CA HIS A 632 14.29 -18.82 47.44
C HIS A 632 14.55 -17.57 48.31
N PRO A 633 15.68 -17.46 49.05
CA PRO A 633 16.03 -16.24 49.77
C PRO A 633 16.10 -14.99 48.88
N ARG A 634 16.73 -15.09 47.70
CA ARG A 634 16.85 -13.97 46.74
C ARG A 634 15.50 -13.48 46.23
N ILE A 635 14.55 -14.39 46.04
CA ILE A 635 13.18 -14.07 45.65
C ILE A 635 12.45 -13.38 46.81
N THR A 636 12.56 -13.91 48.03
CA THR A 636 11.96 -13.32 49.23
C THR A 636 12.48 -11.90 49.50
N VAL A 637 13.75 -11.62 49.25
CA VAL A 637 14.33 -10.27 49.39
C VAL A 637 13.64 -9.23 48.51
N LYS A 638 12.99 -9.62 47.40
CA LYS A 638 12.22 -8.67 46.58
C LYS A 638 11.05 -8.03 47.38
N LEU A 639 10.49 -8.71 48.37
CA LEU A 639 9.47 -8.14 49.26
C LEU A 639 10.03 -7.07 50.21
N VAL A 640 11.33 -7.12 50.53
CA VAL A 640 11.97 -6.12 51.41
C VAL A 640 11.92 -4.74 50.75
N HIS A 641 12.15 -4.66 49.43
CA HIS A 641 12.03 -3.42 48.69
C HIS A 641 10.63 -2.78 48.80
N LEU A 642 9.58 -3.60 48.66
CA LEU A 642 8.20 -3.13 48.82
C LEU A 642 7.90 -2.71 50.26
N GLY A 643 8.35 -3.49 51.24
CA GLY A 643 8.16 -3.20 52.65
C GLY A 643 8.84 -1.91 53.11
N LEU A 644 10.04 -1.62 52.58
CA LEU A 644 10.73 -0.35 52.80
C LEU A 644 9.92 0.85 52.31
N LEU A 645 9.28 0.74 51.14
CA LEU A 645 8.37 1.78 50.66
C LEU A 645 7.15 1.94 51.57
N MET A 646 6.52 0.84 52.00
CA MET A 646 5.38 0.91 52.93
C MET A 646 5.77 1.59 54.25
N ASN A 647 6.95 1.27 54.80
CA ASN A 647 7.47 1.87 56.03
C ASN A 647 7.69 3.39 55.85
N LYS A 648 8.38 3.79 54.78
CA LYS A 648 8.63 5.20 54.42
C LYS A 648 7.33 6.01 54.35
N TYR A 649 6.32 5.47 53.67
CA TYR A 649 5.03 6.14 53.47
C TYR A 649 3.99 5.85 54.58
N LYS A 650 4.40 5.23 55.70
CA LYS A 650 3.56 4.94 56.88
C LYS A 650 2.29 4.15 56.56
N LYS A 651 2.40 3.16 55.68
CA LYS A 651 1.33 2.23 55.29
C LYS A 651 1.37 0.99 56.20
N GLU A 652 1.00 1.17 57.47
CA GLU A 652 1.21 0.17 58.52
C GLU A 652 0.50 -1.18 58.26
N ALA A 653 -0.69 -1.16 57.66
CA ALA A 653 -1.45 -2.39 57.37
C ALA A 653 -0.75 -3.23 56.28
N GLU A 654 -0.36 -2.59 55.19
CA GLU A 654 0.37 -3.21 54.07
C GLU A 654 1.78 -3.63 54.51
N GLU A 655 2.47 -2.81 55.30
CA GLU A 655 3.76 -3.14 55.88
C GLU A 655 3.68 -4.42 56.72
N THR A 656 2.71 -4.50 57.63
CA THR A 656 2.50 -5.68 58.49
C THR A 656 2.24 -6.93 57.66
N LEU A 657 1.45 -6.80 56.59
CA LEU A 657 1.18 -7.89 55.64
C LEU A 657 2.46 -8.35 54.93
N ILE A 658 3.32 -7.43 54.51
CA ILE A 658 4.60 -7.76 53.85
C ILE A 658 5.55 -8.46 54.82
N VAL A 659 5.69 -7.97 56.05
CA VAL A 659 6.53 -8.62 57.08
C VAL A 659 6.05 -10.05 57.34
N ALA A 660 4.73 -10.23 57.52
CA ALA A 660 4.15 -11.56 57.70
C ALA A 660 4.44 -12.48 56.51
N LYS A 661 4.41 -11.94 55.29
CA LYS A 661 4.71 -12.70 54.07
C LYS A 661 6.18 -13.08 53.94
N ILE A 662 7.11 -12.19 54.31
CA ILE A 662 8.54 -12.49 54.38
C ILE A 662 8.79 -13.66 55.35
N ASP A 663 8.20 -13.62 56.54
CA ASP A 663 8.31 -14.68 57.54
C ASP A 663 7.73 -16.01 57.04
N GLU A 664 6.58 -15.96 56.35
CA GLU A 664 5.94 -17.13 55.76
C GLU A 664 6.83 -17.80 54.70
N LEU A 665 7.33 -17.03 53.73
CA LEU A 665 8.20 -17.54 52.67
C LEU A 665 9.52 -18.07 53.23
N ASN A 666 10.09 -17.41 54.25
CA ASN A 666 11.29 -17.90 54.91
C ASN A 666 11.06 -19.24 55.63
N LYS A 667 9.94 -19.40 56.34
CA LYS A 667 9.57 -20.69 56.96
C LYS A 667 9.44 -21.80 55.92
N ARG A 668 8.83 -21.51 54.76
CA ARG A 668 8.72 -22.47 53.65
C ARG A 668 10.11 -22.83 53.10
N TYR A 669 10.99 -21.85 52.91
CA TYR A 669 12.39 -22.08 52.49
C TYR A 669 13.12 -23.03 53.46
N LEU A 670 13.00 -22.79 54.76
CA LEU A 670 13.63 -23.61 55.79
C LEU A 670 13.12 -25.05 55.77
N ALA A 671 11.81 -25.24 55.61
CA ALA A 671 11.21 -26.57 55.51
C ALA A 671 11.69 -27.31 54.25
N LEU A 672 11.70 -26.63 53.10
CA LEU A 672 12.11 -27.17 51.80
C LEU A 672 13.58 -27.60 51.76
N ASN A 673 14.46 -26.98 52.56
CA ASN A 673 15.90 -27.26 52.59
C ASN A 673 16.36 -27.97 53.88
N SER A 674 15.43 -28.43 54.71
CA SER A 674 15.71 -29.02 56.03
C SER A 674 16.69 -30.20 55.97
N GLU A 675 16.51 -31.12 55.02
CA GLU A 675 17.42 -32.26 54.81
C GLU A 675 18.83 -31.81 54.41
N PHE A 676 18.93 -30.76 53.58
CA PHE A 676 20.22 -30.20 53.15
C PHE A 676 20.98 -29.57 54.33
N PHE A 677 20.29 -28.84 55.21
CA PHE A 677 20.93 -28.25 56.39
C PHE A 677 21.45 -29.31 57.35
N GLU A 678 20.72 -30.42 57.54
CA GLU A 678 21.19 -31.55 58.34
C GLU A 678 22.42 -32.24 57.75
N LEU A 679 22.50 -32.35 56.41
CA LEU A 679 23.70 -32.81 55.71
C LEU A 679 24.89 -31.87 55.91
N LYS A 680 24.69 -30.56 55.78
CA LYS A 680 25.74 -29.55 55.94
C LYS A 680 26.26 -29.45 57.37
N LYS A 681 25.43 -29.73 58.39
CA LYS A 681 25.88 -29.86 59.79
C LYS A 681 26.87 -31.02 59.98
N LYS A 682 26.72 -32.10 59.20
CA LYS A 682 27.59 -33.29 59.22
C LYS A 682 28.85 -33.09 58.39
N GLU A 683 28.74 -32.40 57.25
CA GLU A 683 29.85 -32.10 56.34
C GLU A 683 30.09 -30.59 56.23
N LYS A 684 30.95 -30.04 57.11
CA LYS A 684 31.17 -28.59 57.23
C LYS A 684 31.66 -27.88 55.96
N ASN A 685 32.21 -28.62 54.99
CA ASN A 685 32.74 -28.07 53.74
C ASN A 685 31.72 -28.12 52.58
N LEU A 686 30.48 -28.55 52.83
CA LEU A 686 29.45 -28.59 51.79
C LEU A 686 29.09 -27.17 51.34
N MET A 687 29.35 -26.86 50.07
CA MET A 687 28.89 -25.61 49.45
C MET A 687 27.38 -25.63 49.29
N GLY A 688 26.73 -24.51 49.61
CA GLY A 688 25.28 -24.35 49.50
C GLY A 688 24.74 -23.34 50.51
N PRO A 689 23.43 -23.14 50.55
CA PRO A 689 22.81 -22.05 51.27
C PRO A 689 22.76 -22.37 52.77
N ASP A 690 22.56 -21.34 53.57
CA ASP A 690 22.57 -21.41 55.03
C ASP A 690 21.14 -21.31 55.58
N GLU A 691 20.89 -21.82 56.80
CA GLU A 691 19.61 -21.59 57.50
C GLU A 691 19.32 -20.07 57.55
N PHE A 692 20.35 -19.25 57.71
CA PHE A 692 20.26 -17.79 57.79
C PHE A 692 20.44 -17.06 56.45
N GLN A 693 20.40 -17.75 55.31
CA GLN A 693 20.70 -17.16 53.99
C GLN A 693 19.86 -15.91 53.68
N LEU A 694 18.59 -15.85 54.10
CA LEU A 694 17.75 -14.65 53.92
C LEU A 694 18.35 -13.42 54.62
N CYS A 695 18.86 -13.57 55.84
CA CYS A 695 19.47 -12.47 56.58
C CYS A 695 20.78 -12.00 55.93
N LYS A 696 21.54 -12.92 55.33
CA LYS A 696 22.70 -12.58 54.50
C LYS A 696 22.29 -11.76 53.28
N GLU A 697 21.29 -12.19 52.52
CA GLU A 697 20.81 -11.45 51.34
C GLU A 697 20.23 -10.07 51.72
N ILE A 698 19.58 -9.93 52.90
CA ILE A 698 19.15 -8.63 53.43
C ILE A 698 20.34 -7.75 53.80
N HIS A 699 21.38 -8.33 54.42
CA HIS A 699 22.60 -7.60 54.76
C HIS A 699 23.35 -7.13 53.50
N ASP A 700 23.49 -8.00 52.50
CA ASP A 700 24.08 -7.65 51.21
C ASP A 700 23.25 -6.56 50.52
N LEU A 701 21.92 -6.63 50.60
CA LEU A 701 21.04 -5.59 50.09
C LEU A 701 21.21 -4.24 50.83
N LYS A 702 21.45 -4.26 52.16
CA LYS A 702 21.78 -3.03 52.94
C LYS A 702 22.99 -2.34 52.33
N ASN A 703 24.04 -3.12 52.10
CA ASN A 703 25.30 -2.63 51.56
C ASN A 703 25.09 -2.08 50.14
N ASP A 704 24.31 -2.75 49.30
CA ASP A 704 24.00 -2.28 47.96
C ASP A 704 23.23 -0.94 47.97
N ILE A 705 22.20 -0.80 48.81
CA ILE A 705 21.33 0.39 48.83
C ILE A 705 22.00 1.59 49.51
N LEU A 706 22.74 1.36 50.60
CA LEU A 706 23.30 2.42 51.44
C LEU A 706 24.78 2.73 51.13
N SER A 707 25.45 1.96 50.26
CA SER A 707 26.84 2.22 49.89
C SER A 707 27.01 3.56 49.16
N PRO A 708 28.08 4.33 49.47
CA PRO A 708 28.42 5.56 48.76
C PRO A 708 28.84 5.31 47.30
N ASN A 709 29.23 4.09 46.94
CA ASN A 709 29.72 3.73 45.60
C ASN A 709 28.58 3.14 44.73
N ARG A 710 27.63 4.01 44.33
CA ARG A 710 26.37 3.63 43.65
C ARG A 710 26.50 3.21 42.18
N GLY A 711 27.72 3.11 41.65
CA GLY A 711 28.02 3.16 40.20
C GLY A 711 27.46 2.04 39.31
N LEU A 712 26.77 1.03 39.85
CA LEU A 712 26.31 -0.16 39.10
C LEU A 712 24.92 -0.69 39.51
N LEU A 713 24.18 0.03 40.37
CA LEU A 713 22.84 -0.42 40.76
C LEU A 713 21.87 -0.33 39.59
N THR A 714 21.17 -1.42 39.29
CA THR A 714 20.12 -1.51 38.27
C THR A 714 18.84 -2.10 38.87
N GLY A 715 17.71 -1.85 38.21
CA GLY A 715 16.43 -2.44 38.58
C GLY A 715 15.85 -1.95 39.90
N VAL A 716 15.13 -2.84 40.58
CA VAL A 716 14.47 -2.61 41.87
C VAL A 716 15.41 -2.02 42.95
N ARG A 717 16.71 -2.38 42.93
CA ARG A 717 17.71 -1.87 43.88
C ARG A 717 18.00 -0.38 43.69
N PHE A 718 18.00 0.10 42.44
CA PHE A 718 18.20 1.50 42.14
C PHE A 718 17.10 2.36 42.78
N ILE A 719 15.83 1.97 42.60
CA ILE A 719 14.67 2.68 43.18
C ILE A 719 14.82 2.80 44.70
N SER A 720 15.14 1.71 45.39
CA SER A 720 15.32 1.77 46.84
C SER A 720 16.53 2.61 47.26
N SER A 721 17.62 2.62 46.49
CA SER A 721 18.82 3.43 46.80
C SER A 721 18.60 4.95 46.64
N GLU A 722 17.67 5.37 45.79
CA GLU A 722 17.29 6.78 45.66
C GLU A 722 16.29 7.23 46.74
N GLU A 723 15.46 6.30 47.22
CA GLU A 723 14.33 6.63 48.08
C GLU A 723 14.61 6.42 49.57
N ILE A 724 15.39 5.40 49.94
CA ILE A 724 15.43 4.89 51.31
C ILE A 724 16.64 5.43 52.06
N THR A 725 16.38 5.98 53.24
CA THR A 725 17.39 6.42 54.20
C THR A 725 17.80 5.28 55.14
N GLU A 726 18.95 5.43 55.81
CA GLU A 726 19.40 4.46 56.81
C GLU A 726 18.40 4.28 57.96
N THR A 727 17.73 5.36 58.37
CA THR A 727 16.70 5.31 59.43
C THR A 727 15.46 4.53 58.99
N GLU A 728 14.99 4.72 57.75
CA GLU A 728 13.87 3.97 57.18
C GLU A 728 14.22 2.49 57.01
N TRP A 729 15.46 2.19 56.63
CA TRP A 729 16.00 0.84 56.55
C TRP A 729 15.98 0.15 57.90
N GLU A 730 16.63 0.73 58.91
CA GLU A 730 16.71 0.15 60.26
C GLU A 730 15.33 -0.03 60.88
N SER A 731 14.46 0.96 60.70
CA SER A 731 13.08 0.91 61.20
C SER A 731 12.26 -0.25 60.62
N PHE A 732 12.40 -0.54 59.32
CA PHE A 732 11.70 -1.66 58.68
C PHE A 732 12.34 -3.01 59.04
N VAL A 733 13.67 -3.12 58.92
CA VAL A 733 14.38 -4.38 59.14
C VAL A 733 14.26 -4.88 60.58
N ALA A 734 14.18 -3.98 61.56
CA ALA A 734 13.91 -4.34 62.96
C ALA A 734 12.57 -5.08 63.15
N LYS A 735 11.61 -4.93 62.22
CA LYS A 735 10.32 -5.65 62.25
C LYS A 735 10.44 -7.09 61.74
N ILE A 736 11.52 -7.44 61.02
CA ILE A 736 11.83 -8.80 60.56
C ILE A 736 12.61 -9.54 61.67
N LYS A 737 11.88 -10.04 62.67
CA LYS A 737 12.44 -10.64 63.90
C LYS A 737 13.43 -11.78 63.67
N TYR A 738 13.32 -12.48 62.54
CA TYR A 738 14.21 -13.59 62.21
C TYR A 738 15.69 -13.19 62.13
N CYS A 739 15.99 -11.94 61.75
CA CYS A 739 17.37 -11.46 61.55
C CYS A 739 17.96 -10.67 62.73
N GLU A 740 17.19 -10.47 63.82
CA GLU A 740 17.51 -9.55 64.92
C GLU A 740 18.76 -9.95 65.75
N ARG A 741 19.22 -11.20 65.64
CA ARG A 741 20.34 -11.75 66.46
C ARG A 741 21.49 -12.34 65.65
N ILE A 742 21.54 -12.06 64.34
CA ILE A 742 22.53 -12.67 63.44
C ILE A 742 23.45 -11.56 62.92
N GLU A 743 24.70 -11.59 63.37
CA GLU A 743 25.72 -10.60 63.01
C GLU A 743 26.54 -11.12 61.82
N TYR A 744 26.51 -10.41 60.69
CA TYR A 744 27.29 -10.73 59.51
C TYR A 744 28.50 -9.81 59.40
N ILE A 745 29.68 -10.40 59.33
CA ILE A 745 30.95 -9.70 59.08
C ILE A 745 31.24 -9.82 57.59
N THR A 746 31.17 -8.71 56.86
CA THR A 746 31.58 -8.67 55.45
C THR A 746 33.11 -8.72 55.41
N THR A 747 33.69 -9.87 55.06
CA THR A 747 35.12 -9.94 54.76
C THR A 747 35.34 -9.33 53.38
N VAL A 748 35.84 -8.09 53.36
CA VAL A 748 36.29 -7.42 52.14
C VAL A 748 37.47 -8.21 51.57
N PHE A 749 37.33 -8.71 50.35
CA PHE A 749 38.43 -9.22 49.52
C PHE A 749 38.89 -8.16 48.54
#